data_AF-A0A1F5Y1A1-F1
#
_entry.id   AF-A0A1F5Y1A1-F1
#
_cell.length_a   1.000
_cell.length_b   1.000
_cell.length_c   1.000
_cell.angle_alpha   90.00
_cell.angle_beta   90.00
_cell.angle_gamma   90.00
#
_symmetry.space_group_name_H-M   'P 1'
#
loop_
_entity.id
_entity.type
_entity.pdbx_description
1 polymer ?
#
loop_
_entity_poly.entity_id
_entity_poly.type
_entity_poly.pdbx_seq_one_letter_code
_entity_poly.pdbx_strand_id
1 'polypeptide(L)'
;MSYQYSKYFKNITVALALVSALTIFGIPSGKMMAQEATTETETETVTEAEPTPTPVPTCGENTCGGEETPPASDNVTVIDTGDATSNLTTENNVNSSELTSPPPDPTPTPEATPTPEGPAEETVSTESSENNTGGEDLINTEVTNDSTAEVATDGESAADTGANSANDNSGTALISTGDANASADVINIVNTTITDSDGWLGILNFFASYLGDLDLRTYGFSEACQDNCTILEGDLTVSNNNTAYITNDIIVRSGTGDNSASGNLGDGIILTGDANAAANVFNVANTNIIGSNYLFLILNNFGSWAGDLILPSKYEFNCCTGEGDVIATNNNTAEIANGVSADAGTGDNEANGNGSGLVVTGDANSVTNVVTQANTNIFGSDSVFIAFRFFGDWDGEVFSAPDGFSWMETPGGLSIFGDSGASSTPSSSGDVNITNTNSANIQNNIRVLALTGQNKVNGNGGAGFISTGNANAAANVINVANTNVVGRNWILALVNVFGNWKGNIAFGRPNIWIGESLANVPNSINPGYALEYKLTAINNGDTDATDVRIKNDFNRSFLRTGELNGGTMLDDDTIVWNLGAMKPKEVKIISYTMLVSDSFPPGGYIVSNESSASLLEPDASTADNFERTSVLLYRPREANIMNYGLPDFKMTKTNNATTSVYAGGKVDYEIVLENNSSGRAYSANLEDKLYFEGDENPVDQKNWSLDTIYGDEEIKITYTLEIPKTAKPGTYTNKAKFSGKDEREVVRYFVFAESSIEVLAPLPEPTPTPTPTEALPESEPEVLGDTTTVPTINDLPKIIDDTKTRILNSIDEISPEEISDSDKIEIPPAPRAPRFFAVVDSIWNWFAAMATGALAAIYVRFFS
;
A
#
# COMPACT_ATOMS: atom_id res chain seq x y z
N MET A 1 -0.89 29.92 20.54
CA MET A 1 -2.35 29.64 20.56
C MET A 1 -2.96 29.48 19.16
N SER A 2 -2.22 28.96 18.14
CA SER A 2 -2.82 28.49 16.86
C SER A 2 -2.07 27.30 16.25
N TYR A 3 -1.49 26.42 17.08
CA TYR A 3 -0.72 25.25 16.63
C TYR A 3 -1.08 23.96 17.38
N GLN A 4 -2.29 23.88 17.95
CA GLN A 4 -2.72 22.79 18.85
C GLN A 4 -4.06 22.14 18.42
N TYR A 5 -4.52 22.35 17.18
CA TYR A 5 -5.79 21.80 16.69
C TYR A 5 -5.67 20.96 15.39
N SER A 6 -4.46 20.69 14.91
CA SER A 6 -4.23 20.02 13.61
C SER A 6 -4.08 18.49 13.67
N LYS A 7 -3.90 17.88 14.84
CA LYS A 7 -3.72 16.41 14.95
C LYS A 7 -5.06 15.64 14.96
N TYR A 8 -6.13 16.22 15.52
CA TYR A 8 -7.39 15.50 15.74
C TYR A 8 -8.26 15.27 14.49
N PHE A 9 -8.09 16.05 13.41
CA PHE A 9 -8.92 15.88 12.20
C PHE A 9 -8.32 14.98 11.12
N LYS A 10 -7.03 14.60 11.22
CA LYS A 10 -6.40 13.73 10.21
C LYS A 10 -6.84 12.26 10.33
N ASN A 11 -7.12 11.78 11.54
CA ASN A 11 -7.40 10.35 11.77
C ASN A 11 -8.85 9.94 11.44
N ILE A 12 -9.79 10.89 11.40
CA ILE A 12 -11.21 10.60 11.09
C ILE A 12 -11.58 10.97 9.64
N THR A 13 -10.90 11.95 9.02
CA THR A 13 -11.25 12.41 7.66
C THR A 13 -10.70 11.49 6.56
N VAL A 14 -9.64 10.71 6.82
CA VAL A 14 -9.02 9.84 5.80
C VAL A 14 -9.84 8.56 5.56
N ALA A 15 -10.58 8.05 6.55
CA ALA A 15 -11.52 6.94 6.36
C ALA A 15 -12.69 7.29 5.40
N LEU A 16 -13.04 8.57 5.28
CA LEU A 16 -14.06 9.06 4.32
C LEU A 16 -13.48 9.52 2.96
N ALA A 17 -12.19 9.88 2.91
CA ALA A 17 -11.56 10.42 1.69
C ALA A 17 -11.20 9.35 0.65
N LEU A 18 -11.15 8.06 1.03
CA LEU A 18 -10.97 6.94 0.09
C LEU A 18 -12.28 6.40 -0.50
N VAL A 19 -13.45 6.91 -0.07
CA VAL A 19 -14.78 6.47 -0.52
C VAL A 19 -15.48 7.48 -1.44
N SER A 20 -14.92 8.67 -1.67
CA SER A 20 -15.63 9.74 -2.41
C SER A 20 -14.83 10.37 -3.55
N ALA A 21 -14.73 9.62 -4.65
CA ALA A 21 -14.39 10.17 -5.96
C ALA A 21 -15.22 9.51 -7.07
N LEU A 22 -16.54 9.72 -7.08
CA LEU A 22 -17.36 10.02 -8.28
C LEU A 22 -18.84 10.15 -7.88
N THR A 23 -19.30 11.36 -7.55
CA THR A 23 -20.69 11.79 -7.79
C THR A 23 -20.79 13.29 -7.61
N ILE A 24 -20.78 14.04 -8.72
CA ILE A 24 -21.31 15.40 -8.77
C ILE A 24 -22.30 15.46 -9.94
N PHE A 25 -23.60 15.40 -9.62
CA PHE A 25 -24.63 16.15 -10.32
C PHE A 25 -25.63 16.64 -9.28
N GLY A 26 -25.65 17.94 -9.04
CA GLY A 26 -26.60 18.59 -8.15
C GLY A 26 -27.89 18.97 -8.86
N ILE A 27 -28.97 19.11 -8.09
CA ILE A 27 -30.16 19.97 -8.27
C ILE A 27 -31.07 19.80 -7.01
N PRO A 28 -31.88 20.81 -6.60
CA PRO A 28 -31.71 21.40 -5.27
C PRO A 28 -32.83 21.15 -4.24
N SER A 29 -32.41 21.25 -2.98
CA SER A 29 -33.03 21.81 -1.77
C SER A 29 -34.56 21.95 -1.71
N GLY A 30 -35.21 21.05 -0.97
CA GLY A 30 -36.53 21.25 -0.37
C GLY A 30 -36.47 20.98 1.14
N LYS A 31 -36.62 22.03 1.96
CA LYS A 31 -36.74 21.94 3.42
C LYS A 31 -37.99 21.16 3.81
N MET A 32 -37.88 20.21 4.74
CA MET A 32 -39.02 19.83 5.61
C MET A 32 -38.55 19.69 7.06
N MET A 33 -39.19 20.48 7.92
CA MET A 33 -39.06 20.43 9.37
C MET A 33 -39.81 19.21 9.94
N ALA A 34 -39.34 18.76 11.09
CA ALA A 34 -39.96 17.79 11.96
C ALA A 34 -41.43 18.11 12.31
N GLN A 35 -42.26 17.06 12.40
CA GLN A 35 -43.37 17.04 13.35
C GLN A 35 -43.74 15.60 13.75
N GLU A 36 -43.97 15.45 15.05
CA GLU A 36 -44.19 14.22 15.82
C GLU A 36 -45.44 13.41 15.45
N ALA A 37 -45.39 12.16 15.90
CA ALA A 37 -46.38 11.10 15.80
C ALA A 37 -47.81 11.47 16.25
N THR A 38 -48.80 10.80 15.66
CA THR A 38 -50.00 10.34 16.38
C THR A 38 -50.68 9.20 15.63
N THR A 39 -51.01 8.16 16.39
CA THR A 39 -51.70 6.93 16.01
C THR A 39 -53.21 7.18 15.89
N GLU A 40 -53.85 6.84 14.77
CA GLU A 40 -55.28 6.49 14.75
C GLU A 40 -55.56 5.39 13.69
N THR A 41 -56.48 4.51 14.05
CA THR A 41 -56.95 3.33 13.32
C THR A 41 -58.23 3.71 12.58
N GLU A 42 -58.45 3.28 11.34
CA GLU A 42 -59.75 2.77 10.85
C GLU A 42 -59.76 2.41 9.33
N THR A 43 -60.06 1.14 9.08
CA THR A 43 -61.01 0.56 8.09
C THR A 43 -61.16 1.17 6.68
N GLU A 44 -60.76 0.42 5.64
CA GLU A 44 -61.19 0.65 4.26
C GLU A 44 -62.29 -0.34 3.80
N THR A 45 -63.29 0.21 3.12
CA THR A 45 -64.41 -0.46 2.46
C THR A 45 -64.25 -0.43 0.93
N VAL A 46 -64.57 -1.55 0.29
CA VAL A 46 -64.54 -1.77 -1.17
C VAL A 46 -65.70 -1.05 -1.87
N THR A 47 -65.44 -0.40 -3.01
CA THR A 47 -66.48 -0.19 -4.06
C THR A 47 -65.92 -0.34 -5.48
N GLU A 48 -66.72 -1.03 -6.28
CA GLU A 48 -66.57 -1.51 -7.65
C GLU A 48 -67.02 -0.46 -8.69
N ALA A 49 -66.40 -0.41 -9.86
CA ALA A 49 -66.90 0.35 -11.02
C ALA A 49 -66.66 -0.42 -12.34
N GLU A 50 -67.74 -0.66 -13.08
CA GLU A 50 -67.81 -1.29 -14.41
C GLU A 50 -68.17 -0.25 -15.52
N PRO A 51 -68.14 -0.58 -16.84
CA PRO A 51 -67.40 0.18 -17.85
C PRO A 51 -68.27 0.88 -18.92
N THR A 52 -67.64 1.58 -19.88
CA THR A 52 -68.30 2.13 -21.10
C THR A 52 -67.36 2.09 -22.32
N PRO A 53 -67.89 2.08 -23.58
CA PRO A 53 -67.52 1.08 -24.58
C PRO A 53 -66.73 1.59 -25.80
N THR A 54 -66.16 0.63 -26.52
CA THR A 54 -65.37 0.71 -27.76
C THR A 54 -66.17 1.11 -29.00
N PRO A 55 -65.57 1.80 -30.00
CA PRO A 55 -66.12 1.88 -31.35
C PRO A 55 -65.46 0.89 -32.32
N VAL A 56 -66.31 0.29 -33.16
CA VAL A 56 -65.99 -0.62 -34.27
C VAL A 56 -65.69 0.17 -35.55
N PRO A 57 -64.73 -0.26 -36.40
CA PRO A 57 -64.77 0.04 -37.83
C PRO A 57 -65.13 -1.19 -38.68
N THR A 58 -65.90 -0.89 -39.72
CA THR A 58 -66.55 -1.75 -40.71
C THR A 58 -65.60 -2.35 -41.75
N CYS A 59 -65.83 -3.62 -42.14
CA CYS A 59 -65.21 -4.26 -43.31
C CYS A 59 -66.01 -3.99 -44.60
N GLY A 60 -65.28 -3.85 -45.72
CA GLY A 60 -65.80 -3.88 -47.11
C GLY A 60 -65.16 -5.02 -47.92
N GLU A 61 -65.89 -5.53 -48.91
CA GLU A 61 -65.76 -6.86 -49.54
C GLU A 61 -64.60 -7.08 -50.54
N ASN A 62 -64.17 -8.37 -50.62
CA ASN A 62 -63.52 -9.12 -51.72
C ASN A 62 -62.03 -8.88 -52.11
N THR A 63 -61.12 -9.77 -51.68
CA THR A 63 -60.38 -10.80 -52.47
C THR A 63 -59.16 -11.32 -51.71
N CYS A 64 -58.89 -12.64 -51.82
CA CYS A 64 -57.80 -13.35 -51.17
C CYS A 64 -56.40 -12.93 -51.67
N GLY A 65 -55.44 -12.84 -50.75
CA GLY A 65 -54.00 -12.89 -51.02
C GLY A 65 -53.29 -13.28 -49.71
N GLY A 66 -52.57 -14.40 -49.71
CA GLY A 66 -51.80 -14.84 -48.55
C GLY A 66 -50.65 -13.89 -48.28
N GLU A 67 -50.52 -13.46 -47.02
CA GLU A 67 -49.27 -12.97 -46.48
C GLU A 67 -48.85 -13.92 -45.37
N GLU A 68 -47.61 -14.40 -45.51
CA GLU A 68 -46.92 -15.25 -44.56
C GLU A 68 -47.02 -14.62 -43.16
N THR A 69 -47.42 -15.41 -42.17
CA THR A 69 -47.18 -15.08 -40.76
C THR A 69 -45.70 -14.76 -40.59
N PRO A 70 -45.31 -13.59 -40.06
CA PRO A 70 -43.92 -13.34 -39.71
C PRO A 70 -43.46 -14.43 -38.74
N PRO A 71 -42.19 -14.88 -38.79
CA PRO A 71 -41.70 -15.79 -37.77
C PRO A 71 -41.88 -15.11 -36.40
N ALA A 72 -42.27 -15.92 -35.40
CA ALA A 72 -42.40 -15.45 -34.04
C ALA A 72 -41.13 -14.68 -33.65
N SER A 73 -41.31 -13.44 -33.22
CA SER A 73 -40.28 -12.71 -32.48
C SER A 73 -39.84 -13.59 -31.32
N ASP A 74 -38.55 -13.93 -31.25
CA ASP A 74 -37.93 -14.54 -30.08
C ASP A 74 -38.07 -13.57 -28.90
N ASN A 75 -39.21 -13.63 -28.21
CA ASN A 75 -39.47 -12.81 -27.02
C ASN A 75 -38.60 -13.33 -25.88
N VAL A 76 -37.45 -12.71 -25.66
CA VAL A 76 -36.59 -12.98 -24.51
C VAL A 76 -36.92 -11.99 -23.39
N THR A 77 -37.25 -12.50 -22.20
CA THR A 77 -37.36 -11.71 -20.97
C THR A 77 -36.01 -11.74 -20.26
N VAL A 78 -35.40 -10.57 -20.05
CA VAL A 78 -34.08 -10.45 -19.39
C VAL A 78 -34.24 -9.63 -18.12
N ILE A 79 -33.73 -10.16 -17.00
CA ILE A 79 -33.51 -9.44 -15.74
C ILE A 79 -32.01 -9.39 -15.50
N ASP A 80 -31.46 -8.18 -15.35
CA ASP A 80 -30.08 -7.91 -14.99
C ASP A 80 -30.06 -6.90 -13.85
N THR A 81 -29.52 -7.29 -12.69
CA THR A 81 -29.63 -6.49 -11.45
C THR A 81 -28.39 -5.64 -11.15
N GLY A 82 -27.25 -5.91 -11.79
CA GLY A 82 -25.96 -5.38 -11.34
C GLY A 82 -25.61 -5.76 -9.90
N ASP A 83 -24.57 -5.12 -9.35
CA ASP A 83 -24.03 -5.43 -8.01
C ASP A 83 -24.73 -4.64 -6.89
N ALA A 84 -24.75 -5.21 -5.68
CA ALA A 84 -25.22 -4.57 -4.45
C ALA A 84 -24.14 -4.59 -3.35
N THR A 85 -23.97 -3.45 -2.67
CA THR A 85 -23.06 -3.34 -1.52
C THR A 85 -23.78 -2.71 -0.33
N SER A 86 -23.56 -3.28 0.85
CA SER A 86 -24.06 -2.79 2.13
C SER A 86 -22.93 -2.80 3.16
N ASN A 87 -22.75 -1.69 3.87
CA ASN A 87 -21.78 -1.61 4.96
C ASN A 87 -22.42 -0.90 6.15
N LEU A 88 -22.37 -1.54 7.31
CA LEU A 88 -22.71 -0.96 8.61
C LEU A 88 -21.43 -0.77 9.42
N THR A 89 -21.19 0.44 9.92
CA THR A 89 -20.06 0.71 10.82
C THR A 89 -20.56 1.42 12.07
N THR A 90 -20.27 0.87 13.24
CA THR A 90 -20.64 1.43 14.55
C THR A 90 -19.41 1.51 15.46
N GLU A 91 -19.12 2.71 15.95
CA GLU A 91 -18.04 2.95 16.90
C GLU A 91 -18.59 3.54 18.20
N ASN A 92 -18.39 2.82 19.31
CA ASN A 92 -18.77 3.26 20.65
C ASN A 92 -17.51 3.48 21.48
N ASN A 93 -17.24 4.72 21.86
CA ASN A 93 -16.19 5.06 22.81
C ASN A 93 -16.81 5.66 24.07
N VAL A 94 -16.77 4.91 25.17
CA VAL A 94 -17.44 5.26 26.44
C VAL A 94 -16.45 5.19 27.60
N ASN A 95 -16.37 6.27 28.37
CA ASN A 95 -15.49 6.38 29.55
C ASN A 95 -14.02 6.07 29.25
N SER A 96 -13.52 6.47 28.08
CA SER A 96 -12.09 6.39 27.78
C SER A 96 -11.37 7.68 28.09
N SER A 97 -10.12 7.58 28.53
CA SER A 97 -9.25 8.70 28.85
C SER A 97 -7.90 8.56 28.13
N GLU A 98 -7.37 9.68 27.65
CA GLU A 98 -6.04 9.79 27.07
C GLU A 98 -5.23 10.82 27.85
N LEU A 99 -4.02 10.46 28.26
CA LEU A 99 -3.08 11.31 28.98
C LEU A 99 -1.71 11.28 28.28
N THR A 100 -1.12 12.45 28.10
CA THR A 100 0.26 12.60 27.61
C THR A 100 1.07 13.44 28.60
N SER A 101 2.24 12.97 29.00
CA SER A 101 3.21 13.75 29.77
C SER A 101 3.71 14.95 28.95
N PRO A 102 3.95 16.11 29.58
CA PRO A 102 4.51 17.27 28.89
C PRO A 102 5.95 16.97 28.44
N PRO A 103 6.37 17.42 27.24
CA PRO A 103 7.73 17.21 26.78
C PRO A 103 8.76 17.94 27.67
N PRO A 104 9.99 17.43 27.79
CA PRO A 104 11.03 18.08 28.59
C PRO A 104 11.33 19.49 28.08
N ASP A 105 11.38 20.45 29.00
CA ASP A 105 11.72 21.85 28.72
C ASP A 105 13.15 21.91 28.14
N PRO A 106 13.39 22.54 26.97
CA PRO A 106 14.73 22.62 26.42
C PRO A 106 15.66 23.30 27.41
N THR A 107 16.70 22.58 27.82
CA THR A 107 17.73 23.04 28.76
C THR A 107 18.21 24.43 28.36
N PRO A 108 18.21 25.44 29.26
CA PRO A 108 18.65 26.77 28.90
C PRO A 108 20.12 26.74 28.52
N THR A 109 20.41 27.08 27.27
CA THR A 109 21.76 27.33 26.79
C THR A 109 22.35 28.49 27.61
N PRO A 110 23.58 28.39 28.16
CA PRO A 110 24.13 29.44 29.00
C PRO A 110 24.47 30.66 28.15
N GLU A 111 23.59 31.66 28.14
CA GLU A 111 23.87 32.96 27.53
C GLU A 111 24.75 33.80 28.47
N ALA A 112 25.71 34.51 27.87
CA ALA A 112 26.77 35.21 28.56
C ALA A 112 26.25 36.35 29.46
N THR A 113 26.92 36.48 30.61
CA THR A 113 26.70 37.50 31.64
C THR A 113 26.88 38.93 31.10
N PRO A 114 26.04 39.88 31.57
CA PRO A 114 26.57 41.18 31.91
C PRO A 114 26.30 41.58 33.37
N THR A 115 27.29 42.30 33.89
CA THR A 115 27.56 42.84 35.23
C THR A 115 26.44 43.80 35.75
N PRO A 116 26.26 43.97 37.09
CA PRO A 116 25.02 44.48 37.68
C PRO A 116 25.03 45.96 38.07
N GLU A 117 23.84 46.57 38.12
CA GLU A 117 23.50 47.75 38.92
C GLU A 117 22.29 47.41 39.80
N GLY A 118 22.43 47.53 41.13
CA GLY A 118 21.32 47.44 42.10
C GLY A 118 20.75 48.82 42.45
N PRO A 119 20.21 49.04 43.66
CA PRO A 119 19.38 48.16 44.51
C PRO A 119 18.13 48.91 45.03
N ALA A 120 17.16 48.21 45.63
CA ALA A 120 16.25 48.65 46.72
C ALA A 120 15.03 47.72 46.80
N GLU A 121 14.51 47.27 47.95
CA GLU A 121 14.95 47.26 49.35
C GLU A 121 13.92 46.40 50.12
N GLU A 122 14.37 45.82 51.24
CA GLU A 122 13.59 45.42 52.44
C GLU A 122 12.60 44.22 52.37
N THR A 123 12.54 43.28 53.32
CA THR A 123 13.17 43.09 54.65
C THR A 123 12.95 41.65 55.17
N VAL A 124 13.97 41.07 55.85
CA VAL A 124 13.97 40.36 57.17
C VAL A 124 13.06 39.11 57.33
N SER A 125 13.44 37.93 57.83
CA SER A 125 14.48 37.49 58.79
C SER A 125 14.84 35.98 58.65
N THR A 126 16.11 35.72 58.93
CA THR A 126 16.84 34.50 59.38
C THR A 126 16.07 33.36 60.05
N GLU A 127 16.37 32.09 59.68
CA GLU A 127 17.32 31.23 60.42
C GLU A 127 17.79 29.99 59.58
N SER A 128 18.89 29.43 60.06
CA SER A 128 19.92 28.54 59.49
C SER A 128 19.54 27.22 58.78
N SER A 129 20.31 26.94 57.70
CA SER A 129 20.89 25.67 57.20
C SER A 129 20.46 24.35 57.87
N GLU A 130 20.17 23.28 57.12
CA GLU A 130 21.19 22.45 56.45
C GLU A 130 20.66 21.61 55.27
N ASN A 131 21.50 21.52 54.23
CA ASN A 131 21.64 20.51 53.17
C ASN A 131 20.48 20.21 52.22
N ASN A 132 20.47 21.00 51.13
CA ASN A 132 19.85 20.67 49.86
C ASN A 132 20.78 19.72 49.06
N THR A 133 20.47 18.42 49.04
CA THR A 133 20.82 17.55 47.92
C THR A 133 19.69 17.71 46.90
N GLY A 134 19.99 18.33 45.76
CA GLY A 134 19.05 18.43 44.65
C GLY A 134 18.70 17.04 44.15
N GLY A 135 17.50 16.56 44.49
CA GLY A 135 16.78 15.58 43.71
C GLY A 135 15.95 16.33 42.68
N GLU A 136 16.01 15.88 41.42
CA GLU A 136 15.03 16.31 40.43
C GLU A 136 13.64 15.82 40.90
N ASP A 137 12.67 16.72 40.87
CA ASP A 137 11.31 16.46 41.36
C ASP A 137 10.61 15.55 40.33
N LEU A 138 10.55 14.24 40.61
CA LEU A 138 9.85 13.27 39.75
C LEU A 138 8.36 13.66 39.67
N ILE A 139 7.81 13.77 38.47
CA ILE A 139 6.40 14.10 38.28
C ILE A 139 5.56 12.86 38.60
N ASN A 140 4.96 12.83 39.79
CA ASN A 140 4.07 11.73 40.19
C ASN A 140 2.68 11.91 39.53
N THR A 141 2.33 11.03 38.60
CA THR A 141 1.05 11.04 37.88
C THR A 141 0.08 10.04 38.51
N GLU A 142 -1.12 10.48 38.88
CA GLU A 142 -2.17 9.61 39.43
C GLU A 142 -3.39 9.59 38.51
N VAL A 143 -3.81 8.39 38.10
CA VAL A 143 -5.00 8.14 37.29
C VAL A 143 -5.96 7.28 38.12
N THR A 144 -7.15 7.81 38.41
CA THR A 144 -8.23 7.05 39.04
C THR A 144 -9.43 6.96 38.11
N ASN A 145 -9.94 5.76 37.88
CA ASN A 145 -11.12 5.51 37.07
C ASN A 145 -12.13 4.66 37.87
N ASP A 146 -13.31 5.20 38.13
CA ASP A 146 -14.44 4.47 38.72
C ASP A 146 -15.64 4.66 37.80
N SER A 147 -15.91 3.66 36.98
CA SER A 147 -16.85 3.77 35.88
C SER A 147 -17.70 2.52 35.73
N THR A 148 -19.02 2.70 35.63
CA THR A 148 -19.94 1.67 35.11
C THR A 148 -20.42 2.10 33.73
N ALA A 149 -20.24 1.25 32.73
CA ALA A 149 -20.64 1.51 31.35
C ALA A 149 -21.44 0.34 30.78
N GLU A 150 -22.47 0.67 30.02
CA GLU A 150 -23.29 -0.28 29.27
C GLU A 150 -23.33 0.16 27.81
N VAL A 151 -22.97 -0.75 26.91
CA VAL A 151 -23.00 -0.57 25.46
C VAL A 151 -23.81 -1.70 24.86
N ALA A 152 -24.85 -1.37 24.12
CA ALA A 152 -25.65 -2.31 23.37
C ALA A 152 -25.66 -1.87 21.90
N THR A 153 -25.22 -2.76 21.01
CA THR A 153 -25.22 -2.54 19.56
C THR A 153 -26.12 -3.56 18.91
N ASP A 154 -27.13 -3.07 18.19
CA ASP A 154 -27.99 -3.86 17.30
C ASP A 154 -27.75 -3.39 15.87
N GLY A 155 -27.46 -4.32 14.96
CA GLY A 155 -26.99 -3.99 13.62
C GLY A 155 -27.39 -5.03 12.57
N GLU A 156 -28.00 -4.57 11.49
CA GLU A 156 -28.29 -5.39 10.32
C GLU A 156 -27.65 -4.77 9.07
N SER A 157 -26.89 -5.58 8.32
CA SER A 157 -26.41 -5.26 6.97
C SER A 157 -26.91 -6.32 6.00
N ALA A 158 -27.65 -5.91 4.97
CA ALA A 158 -28.15 -6.79 3.92
C ALA A 158 -27.81 -6.23 2.54
N ALA A 159 -27.29 -7.07 1.65
CA ALA A 159 -27.12 -6.81 0.23
C ALA A 159 -27.76 -7.94 -0.57
N ASP A 160 -28.75 -7.62 -1.41
CA ASP A 160 -29.48 -8.63 -2.19
C ASP A 160 -29.59 -8.19 -3.66
N THR A 161 -29.11 -9.03 -4.57
CA THR A 161 -29.31 -8.94 -6.03
C THR A 161 -30.21 -10.05 -6.57
N GLY A 162 -30.50 -11.06 -5.73
CA GLY A 162 -31.33 -12.22 -6.04
C GLY A 162 -32.84 -12.00 -5.92
N ALA A 163 -33.57 -13.09 -5.66
CA ALA A 163 -35.03 -13.14 -5.49
C ALA A 163 -35.84 -12.63 -6.70
N ASN A 164 -35.27 -12.72 -7.91
CA ASN A 164 -35.91 -12.27 -9.14
C ASN A 164 -36.88 -13.33 -9.70
N SER A 165 -37.89 -12.89 -10.44
CA SER A 165 -38.90 -13.77 -11.03
C SER A 165 -39.19 -13.45 -12.49
N ALA A 166 -38.85 -14.36 -13.39
CA ALA A 166 -39.15 -14.33 -14.82
C ALA A 166 -39.90 -15.61 -15.23
N ASN A 167 -41.15 -15.73 -14.79
CA ASN A 167 -41.96 -16.93 -14.97
C ASN A 167 -43.01 -16.77 -16.09
N ASP A 168 -43.43 -17.89 -16.67
CA ASP A 168 -44.56 -18.01 -17.60
C ASP A 168 -44.46 -17.11 -18.86
N ASN A 169 -43.25 -16.85 -19.34
CA ASN A 169 -43.02 -16.00 -20.51
C ASN A 169 -43.32 -16.73 -21.84
N SER A 170 -43.68 -15.95 -22.86
CA SER A 170 -43.98 -16.45 -24.21
C SER A 170 -42.75 -16.95 -25.00
N GLY A 171 -41.56 -16.83 -24.43
CA GLY A 171 -40.28 -17.23 -25.03
C GLY A 171 -39.25 -17.51 -23.93
N THR A 172 -37.96 -17.26 -24.18
CA THR A 172 -36.88 -17.54 -23.21
C THR A 172 -36.86 -16.54 -22.06
N ALA A 173 -36.50 -16.98 -20.86
CA ALA A 173 -36.23 -16.13 -19.71
C ALA A 173 -34.76 -16.25 -19.26
N LEU A 174 -34.10 -15.11 -19.07
CA LEU A 174 -32.74 -15.00 -18.54
C LEU A 174 -32.76 -14.10 -17.29
N ILE A 175 -32.22 -14.60 -16.18
CA ILE A 175 -31.89 -13.82 -15.00
C ILE A 175 -30.36 -13.85 -14.85
N SER A 176 -29.75 -12.68 -14.82
CA SER A 176 -28.34 -12.49 -14.49
C SER A 176 -28.28 -11.57 -13.28
N THR A 177 -27.76 -12.03 -12.15
CA THR A 177 -27.56 -11.16 -10.98
C THR A 177 -26.09 -10.78 -10.87
N GLY A 178 -25.80 -9.54 -10.45
CA GLY A 178 -24.45 -9.16 -10.04
C GLY A 178 -24.11 -9.65 -8.63
N ASP A 179 -22.94 -9.25 -8.15
CA ASP A 179 -22.41 -9.64 -6.85
C ASP A 179 -23.13 -8.92 -5.71
N ALA A 180 -23.24 -9.57 -4.56
CA ALA A 180 -23.78 -8.99 -3.33
C ALA A 180 -22.72 -8.99 -2.24
N ASN A 181 -22.35 -7.81 -1.73
CA ASN A 181 -21.33 -7.64 -0.70
C ASN A 181 -21.91 -6.94 0.54
N ALA A 182 -21.96 -7.62 1.68
CA ALA A 182 -22.46 -7.08 2.93
C ALA A 182 -21.39 -7.12 4.04
N SER A 183 -21.22 -6.02 4.78
CA SER A 183 -20.36 -5.99 5.95
C SER A 183 -20.99 -5.28 7.14
N ALA A 184 -20.67 -5.74 8.35
CA ALA A 184 -20.99 -5.04 9.59
C ALA A 184 -19.76 -5.00 10.51
N ASP A 185 -19.36 -3.80 10.89
CA ASP A 185 -18.17 -3.49 11.65
C ASP A 185 -18.56 -2.78 12.94
N VAL A 186 -18.19 -3.35 14.09
CA VAL A 186 -18.52 -2.80 15.40
C VAL A 186 -17.26 -2.70 16.24
N ILE A 187 -17.00 -1.50 16.75
CA ILE A 187 -15.90 -1.23 17.67
C ILE A 187 -16.48 -0.69 18.97
N ASN A 188 -16.21 -1.37 20.08
CA ASN A 188 -16.60 -0.92 21.41
C ASN A 188 -15.33 -0.71 22.24
N ILE A 189 -15.01 0.53 22.60
CA ILE A 189 -13.93 0.89 23.53
C ILE A 189 -14.58 1.45 24.79
N VAL A 190 -14.47 0.70 25.89
CA VAL A 190 -15.21 0.96 27.14
C VAL A 190 -14.27 0.96 28.32
N ASN A 191 -14.34 2.01 29.14
CA ASN A 191 -13.52 2.17 30.36
C ASN A 191 -12.01 1.96 30.08
N THR A 192 -11.50 2.53 28.97
CA THR A 192 -10.11 2.34 28.53
C THR A 192 -9.26 3.55 28.90
N THR A 193 -8.15 3.32 29.59
CA THR A 193 -7.18 4.35 29.97
C THR A 193 -5.95 4.22 29.08
N ILE A 194 -5.58 5.29 28.38
CA ILE A 194 -4.40 5.36 27.52
C ILE A 194 -3.47 6.46 28.07
N THR A 195 -2.23 6.11 28.40
CA THR A 195 -1.23 7.04 28.95
C THR A 195 0.07 6.92 28.15
N ASP A 196 0.60 8.03 27.65
CA ASP A 196 1.88 8.10 26.92
C ASP A 196 2.03 6.99 25.86
N SER A 197 0.97 6.78 25.10
CA SER A 197 0.84 5.70 24.12
C SER A 197 0.35 6.26 22.80
N ASP A 198 0.80 5.68 21.70
CA ASP A 198 0.32 5.99 20.34
C ASP A 198 -0.31 4.73 19.73
N GLY A 199 -1.21 4.88 18.77
CA GLY A 199 -1.80 3.71 18.16
C GLY A 199 -2.94 3.98 17.21
N TRP A 200 -3.27 2.95 16.45
CA TRP A 200 -4.35 2.97 15.49
C TRP A 200 -5.23 1.75 15.66
N LEU A 201 -6.53 1.98 15.71
CA LEU A 201 -7.56 0.97 15.56
C LEU A 201 -8.31 1.29 14.27
N GLY A 202 -8.43 0.32 13.37
CA GLY A 202 -9.20 0.49 12.14
C GLY A 202 -9.90 -0.76 11.68
N ILE A 203 -11.04 -0.56 11.01
CA ILE A 203 -11.69 -1.59 10.20
C ILE A 203 -11.72 -1.08 8.76
N LEU A 204 -11.17 -1.87 7.83
CA LEU A 204 -11.02 -1.52 6.42
C LEU A 204 -11.79 -2.51 5.54
N ASN A 205 -12.72 -2.02 4.73
CA ASN A 205 -13.42 -2.83 3.72
C ASN A 205 -13.08 -2.33 2.31
N PHE A 206 -12.49 -3.20 1.48
CA PHE A 206 -12.25 -2.93 0.06
C PHE A 206 -13.26 -3.70 -0.78
N PHE A 207 -14.24 -3.00 -1.33
CA PHE A 207 -15.29 -3.61 -2.16
C PHE A 207 -14.91 -3.75 -3.64
N ALA A 208 -14.04 -2.88 -4.13
CA ALA A 208 -13.54 -2.89 -5.50
C ALA A 208 -12.16 -3.56 -5.56
N SER A 209 -11.73 -3.91 -6.78
CA SER A 209 -10.35 -4.35 -6.99
C SER A 209 -9.37 -3.23 -6.64
N TYR A 210 -8.32 -3.57 -5.92
CA TYR A 210 -7.30 -2.63 -5.44
C TYR A 210 -5.95 -2.92 -6.10
N LEU A 211 -5.36 -1.90 -6.71
CA LEU A 211 -4.01 -1.94 -7.28
C LEU A 211 -3.12 -0.99 -6.48
N GLY A 212 -2.14 -1.54 -5.78
CA GLY A 212 -1.22 -0.79 -4.93
C GLY A 212 -0.97 -1.50 -3.61
N ASP A 213 0.07 -1.03 -2.91
CA ASP A 213 0.40 -1.52 -1.58
C ASP A 213 -0.53 -0.92 -0.53
N LEU A 214 -0.78 -1.67 0.55
CA LEU A 214 -1.36 -1.15 1.78
C LEU A 214 -0.23 -0.96 2.79
N ASP A 215 0.19 0.30 2.96
CA ASP A 215 1.30 0.66 3.84
C ASP A 215 0.81 1.10 5.22
N LEU A 216 1.04 0.25 6.22
CA LEU A 216 0.65 0.45 7.60
C LEU A 216 1.80 0.94 8.49
N ARG A 217 2.99 1.18 7.93
CA ARG A 217 4.18 1.57 8.70
C ARG A 217 3.98 2.86 9.48
N THR A 218 3.17 3.79 8.98
CA THR A 218 2.93 5.07 9.67
C THR A 218 1.79 5.04 10.70
N TYR A 219 1.10 3.92 10.87
CA TYR A 219 -0.12 3.82 11.68
C TYR A 219 0.16 3.26 13.06
N GLY A 220 0.43 4.16 14.01
CA GLY A 220 0.71 3.82 15.41
C GLY A 220 2.19 3.49 15.71
N PHE A 221 3.07 3.60 14.71
CA PHE A 221 4.48 3.23 14.77
C PHE A 221 5.30 4.30 14.05
N SER A 222 5.48 5.48 14.67
CA SER A 222 6.03 6.64 13.95
C SER A 222 7.52 6.93 14.21
N GLU A 223 8.16 6.22 15.14
CA GLU A 223 9.55 6.45 15.49
C GLU A 223 10.32 5.12 15.65
N ALA A 224 11.47 5.01 14.98
CA ALA A 224 12.45 3.95 15.24
C ALA A 224 12.90 4.02 16.70
N CYS A 225 13.18 2.87 17.33
CA CYS A 225 13.56 2.78 18.74
C CYS A 225 14.63 3.83 19.10
N GLN A 226 14.30 4.76 20.01
CA GLN A 226 15.29 5.68 20.57
C GLN A 226 16.12 4.95 21.65
N ASP A 227 17.44 5.16 21.67
CA ASP A 227 18.37 4.52 22.63
C ASP A 227 18.05 4.82 24.12
N ASN A 228 17.26 5.87 24.40
CA ASN A 228 16.80 6.26 25.74
C ASN A 228 15.27 6.37 25.78
N CYS A 229 14.56 5.27 25.50
CA CYS A 229 13.11 5.23 25.64
C CYS A 229 12.71 5.31 27.13
N THR A 230 12.55 6.50 27.68
CA THR A 230 11.85 6.72 28.95
C THR A 230 10.36 6.61 28.68
N ILE A 231 9.78 5.44 28.99
CA ILE A 231 8.33 5.19 28.89
C ILE A 231 7.53 6.24 29.69
N LEU A 232 8.07 6.71 30.82
CA LEU A 232 7.50 7.76 31.68
C LEU A 232 8.64 8.59 32.31
N GLU A 233 8.42 9.91 32.47
CA GLU A 233 9.30 10.84 33.21
C GLU A 233 8.90 10.97 34.71
N GLY A 234 8.54 9.86 35.36
CA GLY A 234 8.13 9.83 36.77
C GLY A 234 7.32 8.61 37.19
N ASP A 235 6.95 8.54 38.48
CA ASP A 235 6.09 7.50 39.03
C ASP A 235 4.64 7.63 38.51
N LEU A 236 4.02 6.52 38.13
CA LEU A 236 2.63 6.47 37.67
C LEU A 236 1.82 5.53 38.56
N THR A 237 0.73 6.04 39.15
CA THR A 237 -0.26 5.22 39.85
C THR A 237 -1.57 5.19 39.08
N VAL A 238 -2.05 4.00 38.74
CA VAL A 238 -3.35 3.77 38.09
C VAL A 238 -4.25 2.96 39.00
N SER A 239 -5.41 3.50 39.39
CA SER A 239 -6.40 2.84 40.23
C SER A 239 -7.74 2.75 39.49
N ASN A 240 -8.19 1.54 39.18
CA ASN A 240 -9.43 1.30 38.44
C ASN A 240 -10.44 0.49 39.26
N ASN A 241 -11.69 0.93 39.25
CA ASN A 241 -12.87 0.24 39.77
C ASN A 241 -13.96 0.26 38.70
N ASN A 242 -13.83 -0.57 37.67
CA ASN A 242 -14.65 -0.45 36.46
C ASN A 242 -15.59 -1.63 36.25
N THR A 243 -16.83 -1.36 35.87
CA THR A 243 -17.80 -2.37 35.41
C THR A 243 -18.19 -2.07 33.95
N ALA A 244 -18.05 -3.04 33.05
CA ALA A 244 -18.43 -2.93 31.65
C ALA A 244 -19.44 -4.01 31.27
N TYR A 245 -20.56 -3.61 30.67
CA TYR A 245 -21.54 -4.48 30.03
C TYR A 245 -21.56 -4.17 28.53
N ILE A 246 -21.22 -5.15 27.69
CA ILE A 246 -21.21 -5.00 26.23
C ILE A 246 -22.09 -6.10 25.62
N THR A 247 -23.11 -5.72 24.88
CA THR A 247 -23.94 -6.66 24.10
C THR A 247 -23.92 -6.27 22.63
N ASN A 248 -23.54 -7.18 21.76
CA ASN A 248 -23.60 -7.01 20.31
C ASN A 248 -24.56 -8.03 19.71
N ASP A 249 -25.60 -7.58 19.03
CA ASP A 249 -26.52 -8.39 18.23
C ASP A 249 -26.39 -7.95 16.77
N ILE A 250 -25.69 -8.75 15.96
CA ILE A 250 -25.31 -8.37 14.59
C ILE A 250 -25.75 -9.44 13.62
N ILE A 251 -26.43 -9.00 12.56
CA ILE A 251 -26.87 -9.85 11.47
C ILE A 251 -26.34 -9.29 10.15
N VAL A 252 -25.64 -10.13 9.37
CA VAL A 252 -25.15 -9.78 8.03
C VAL A 252 -25.70 -10.78 7.02
N ARG A 253 -26.27 -10.28 5.92
CA ARG A 253 -26.87 -11.09 4.86
C ARG A 253 -26.38 -10.64 3.49
N SER A 254 -25.96 -11.59 2.68
CA SER A 254 -25.70 -11.39 1.26
C SER A 254 -26.46 -12.45 0.44
N GLY A 255 -27.19 -12.03 -0.59
CA GLY A 255 -28.06 -12.89 -1.39
C GLY A 255 -28.06 -12.57 -2.88
N THR A 256 -27.52 -13.48 -3.69
CA THR A 256 -27.66 -13.45 -5.17
C THR A 256 -28.59 -14.55 -5.69
N GLY A 257 -28.97 -15.51 -4.82
CA GLY A 257 -29.82 -16.67 -5.11
C GLY A 257 -31.33 -16.41 -5.08
N ASP A 258 -32.12 -17.46 -4.80
CA ASP A 258 -33.60 -17.40 -4.71
C ASP A 258 -34.32 -16.94 -5.99
N ASN A 259 -33.68 -17.03 -7.16
CA ASN A 259 -34.27 -16.61 -8.42
C ASN A 259 -35.19 -17.67 -9.02
N SER A 260 -36.19 -17.26 -9.81
CA SER A 260 -37.13 -18.16 -10.48
C SER A 260 -37.34 -17.79 -11.95
N ALA A 261 -37.00 -18.71 -12.86
CA ALA A 261 -37.26 -18.62 -14.30
C ALA A 261 -37.94 -19.91 -14.80
N SER A 262 -39.19 -20.09 -14.38
CA SER A 262 -40.00 -21.30 -14.54
C SER A 262 -41.21 -21.09 -15.46
N GLY A 263 -41.69 -22.16 -16.12
CA GLY A 263 -42.92 -22.17 -16.91
C GLY A 263 -42.84 -21.44 -18.26
N ASN A 264 -41.63 -21.09 -18.72
CA ASN A 264 -41.44 -20.32 -19.95
C ASN A 264 -41.61 -21.20 -21.20
N LEU A 265 -42.12 -20.65 -22.31
CA LEU A 265 -42.25 -21.41 -23.56
C LEU A 265 -40.89 -21.71 -24.21
N GLY A 266 -39.87 -20.87 -23.97
CA GLY A 266 -38.47 -21.06 -24.38
C GLY A 266 -37.61 -21.64 -23.26
N ASP A 267 -36.32 -21.27 -23.22
CA ASP A 267 -35.38 -21.68 -22.17
C ASP A 267 -35.61 -20.89 -20.86
N GLY A 268 -35.19 -21.45 -19.72
CA GLY A 268 -35.08 -20.75 -18.45
C GLY A 268 -33.63 -20.77 -17.97
N ILE A 269 -33.01 -19.60 -17.84
CA ILE A 269 -31.59 -19.44 -17.55
C ILE A 269 -31.41 -18.54 -16.34
N ILE A 270 -30.64 -18.99 -15.35
CA ILE A 270 -30.24 -18.21 -14.17
C ILE A 270 -28.72 -18.26 -14.03
N LEU A 271 -28.10 -17.09 -13.99
CA LEU A 271 -26.69 -16.87 -13.70
C LEU A 271 -26.64 -15.96 -12.47
N THR A 272 -26.04 -16.40 -11.36
CA THR A 272 -25.88 -15.55 -10.19
C THR A 272 -24.43 -15.12 -10.02
N GLY A 273 -24.22 -13.89 -9.57
CA GLY A 273 -22.95 -13.43 -9.02
C GLY A 273 -22.62 -14.06 -7.66
N ASP A 274 -21.51 -13.61 -7.09
CA ASP A 274 -21.01 -14.04 -5.78
C ASP A 274 -21.78 -13.36 -4.63
N ALA A 275 -21.98 -14.07 -3.53
CA ALA A 275 -22.54 -13.52 -2.29
C ALA A 275 -21.45 -13.52 -1.21
N ASN A 276 -20.98 -12.33 -0.79
CA ASN A 276 -19.98 -12.16 0.26
C ASN A 276 -20.57 -11.42 1.48
N ALA A 277 -20.41 -11.99 2.67
CA ALA A 277 -20.89 -11.42 3.92
C ALA A 277 -19.81 -11.45 5.00
N ALA A 278 -19.54 -10.33 5.67
CA ALA A 278 -18.54 -10.24 6.74
C ALA A 278 -19.07 -9.50 7.98
N ALA A 279 -18.92 -10.07 9.17
CA ALA A 279 -19.15 -9.36 10.43
C ALA A 279 -17.86 -9.26 11.23
N ASN A 280 -17.53 -8.07 11.72
CA ASN A 280 -16.33 -7.77 12.48
C ASN A 280 -16.70 -7.04 13.76
N VAL A 281 -16.37 -7.61 14.91
CA VAL A 281 -16.66 -7.00 16.22
C VAL A 281 -15.40 -6.96 17.05
N PHE A 282 -15.03 -5.76 17.51
CA PHE A 282 -13.90 -5.53 18.39
C PHE A 282 -14.40 -4.93 19.70
N ASN A 283 -14.25 -5.67 20.81
CA ASN A 283 -14.59 -5.20 22.15
C ASN A 283 -13.31 -4.98 22.96
N VAL A 284 -13.07 -3.76 23.42
CA VAL A 284 -12.05 -3.38 24.41
C VAL A 284 -12.75 -2.88 25.66
N ALA A 285 -12.61 -3.58 26.77
CA ALA A 285 -13.26 -3.25 28.04
C ALA A 285 -12.25 -3.19 29.18
N ASN A 286 -12.35 -2.15 30.02
CA ASN A 286 -11.56 -1.99 31.25
C ASN A 286 -10.05 -2.19 31.01
N THR A 287 -9.50 -1.58 29.95
CA THR A 287 -8.12 -1.81 29.51
C THR A 287 -7.24 -0.60 29.83
N ASN A 288 -6.02 -0.84 30.31
CA ASN A 288 -5.00 0.19 30.49
C ASN A 288 -3.88 -0.02 29.46
N ILE A 289 -3.55 1.02 28.68
CA ILE A 289 -2.46 1.04 27.71
C ILE A 289 -1.50 2.16 28.13
N ILE A 290 -0.28 1.81 28.50
CA ILE A 290 0.69 2.73 29.10
C ILE A 290 2.01 2.61 28.35
N GLY A 291 2.59 3.72 27.88
CA GLY A 291 3.91 3.68 27.24
C GLY A 291 4.01 2.76 26.03
N SER A 292 2.92 2.54 25.30
CA SER A 292 2.80 1.45 24.33
C SER A 292 2.36 1.95 22.97
N ASN A 293 2.80 1.27 21.91
CA ASN A 293 2.27 1.46 20.57
C ASN A 293 1.28 0.35 20.26
N TYR A 294 0.14 0.64 19.64
CA TYR A 294 -0.81 -0.41 19.26
C TYR A 294 -1.34 -0.27 17.84
N LEU A 295 -1.50 -1.42 17.17
CA LEU A 295 -2.13 -1.54 15.85
C LEU A 295 -3.21 -2.61 15.91
N PHE A 296 -4.48 -2.19 15.92
CA PHE A 296 -5.63 -3.07 15.83
C PHE A 296 -6.29 -2.93 14.48
N LEU A 297 -6.35 -4.01 13.73
CA LEU A 297 -6.85 -3.97 12.37
C LEU A 297 -7.83 -5.11 12.11
N ILE A 298 -8.99 -4.79 11.56
CA ILE A 298 -9.76 -5.76 10.81
C ILE A 298 -9.82 -5.32 9.36
N LEU A 299 -9.42 -6.17 8.43
CA LEU A 299 -9.41 -5.84 7.01
C LEU A 299 -10.25 -6.88 6.27
N ASN A 300 -11.21 -6.45 5.47
CA ASN A 300 -11.90 -7.27 4.49
C ASN A 300 -11.56 -6.77 3.09
N ASN A 301 -11.00 -7.63 2.25
CA ASN A 301 -10.82 -7.37 0.84
C ASN A 301 -11.81 -8.23 0.03
N PHE A 302 -12.90 -7.62 -0.43
CA PHE A 302 -13.90 -8.27 -1.27
C PHE A 302 -13.48 -8.37 -2.73
N GLY A 303 -12.70 -7.40 -3.23
CA GLY A 303 -12.19 -7.38 -4.60
C GLY A 303 -10.86 -8.13 -4.79
N SER A 304 -10.37 -8.16 -6.04
CA SER A 304 -9.00 -8.62 -6.31
C SER A 304 -7.99 -7.58 -5.85
N TRP A 305 -6.90 -8.01 -5.22
CA TRP A 305 -5.83 -7.12 -4.77
C TRP A 305 -4.50 -7.48 -5.44
N ALA A 306 -3.86 -6.49 -6.06
CA ALA A 306 -2.49 -6.59 -6.55
C ALA A 306 -1.61 -5.54 -5.85
N GLY A 307 -0.73 -6.00 -4.96
CA GLY A 307 0.15 -5.16 -4.14
C GLY A 307 0.36 -5.75 -2.74
N ASP A 308 1.34 -5.23 -2.02
CA ASP A 308 1.79 -5.82 -0.75
C ASP A 308 1.06 -5.23 0.47
N LEU A 309 0.92 -6.02 1.53
CA LEU A 309 0.65 -5.53 2.87
C LEU A 309 1.98 -5.19 3.54
N ILE A 310 2.23 -3.91 3.83
CA ILE A 310 3.46 -3.46 4.48
C ILE A 310 3.14 -3.10 5.93
N LEU A 311 3.60 -3.91 6.86
CA LEU A 311 3.52 -3.72 8.30
C LEU A 311 4.69 -2.87 8.82
N PRO A 312 4.57 -2.31 10.05
CA PRO A 312 5.68 -1.71 10.80
C PRO A 312 7.00 -2.46 10.61
N SER A 313 8.10 -1.71 10.50
CA SER A 313 9.41 -2.32 10.24
C SER A 313 9.82 -3.23 11.37
N LYS A 314 10.55 -4.32 11.07
CA LYS A 314 11.14 -5.16 12.13
C LYS A 314 12.05 -4.43 13.11
N TYR A 315 12.57 -3.26 12.72
CA TYR A 315 13.39 -2.40 13.54
C TYR A 315 12.58 -1.48 14.48
N GLU A 316 11.25 -1.46 14.33
CA GLU A 316 10.34 -0.79 15.26
C GLU A 316 9.91 -1.73 16.40
N PHE A 317 10.30 -3.01 16.33
CA PHE A 317 10.06 -3.98 17.39
C PHE A 317 11.29 -4.15 18.29
N ASN A 318 11.06 -4.60 19.52
CA ASN A 318 12.03 -4.74 20.60
C ASN A 318 12.60 -3.39 21.07
N CYS A 319 11.78 -2.34 20.99
CA CYS A 319 12.11 -1.03 21.55
C CYS A 319 11.85 -1.01 23.07
N CYS A 320 12.68 -0.25 23.81
CA CYS A 320 12.50 0.12 25.22
C CYS A 320 12.94 -0.94 26.26
N THR A 321 14.14 -0.73 26.83
CA THR A 321 14.61 -1.34 28.08
C THR A 321 15.09 -0.23 29.03
N GLY A 322 14.21 0.57 29.65
CA GLY A 322 14.64 1.74 30.44
C GLY A 322 14.56 1.76 31.98
N GLU A 323 15.25 0.98 32.82
CA GLU A 323 15.24 1.02 34.34
C GLU A 323 13.97 1.44 35.17
N GLY A 324 13.13 0.52 35.74
CA GLY A 324 12.00 0.80 36.71
C GLY A 324 11.11 -0.43 37.09
N ASP A 325 10.30 -0.41 38.18
CA ASP A 325 9.42 -1.53 38.60
C ASP A 325 7.94 -1.36 38.15
N VAL A 326 7.33 -2.40 37.58
CA VAL A 326 5.88 -2.45 37.28
C VAL A 326 5.17 -3.39 38.27
N ILE A 327 4.27 -2.85 39.09
CA ILE A 327 3.48 -3.59 40.07
C ILE A 327 2.00 -3.52 39.69
N ALA A 328 1.40 -4.66 39.34
CA ALA A 328 -0.02 -4.75 39.03
C ALA A 328 -0.78 -5.65 40.03
N THR A 329 -1.66 -5.05 40.81
CA THR A 329 -2.59 -5.75 41.73
C THR A 329 -3.97 -5.82 41.08
N ASN A 330 -4.42 -7.02 40.72
CA ASN A 330 -5.67 -7.22 39.97
C ASN A 330 -6.69 -8.05 40.75
N ASN A 331 -7.90 -7.52 40.87
CA ASN A 331 -9.10 -8.20 41.36
C ASN A 331 -10.19 -8.09 40.28
N ASN A 332 -10.07 -8.90 39.23
CA ASN A 332 -10.89 -8.77 38.04
C ASN A 332 -11.79 -9.99 37.81
N THR A 333 -13.02 -9.75 37.33
CA THR A 333 -13.96 -10.76 36.86
C THR A 333 -14.30 -10.52 35.39
N ALA A 334 -14.28 -11.57 34.57
CA ALA A 334 -14.69 -11.50 33.16
C ALA A 334 -15.64 -12.65 32.83
N GLU A 335 -16.84 -12.32 32.38
CA GLU A 335 -17.84 -13.24 31.84
C GLU A 335 -18.05 -12.90 30.37
N ILE A 336 -17.64 -13.78 29.46
CA ILE A 336 -17.66 -13.54 28.01
C ILE A 336 -18.37 -14.70 27.33
N ALA A 337 -19.47 -14.40 26.64
CA ALA A 337 -20.23 -15.37 25.85
C ALA A 337 -20.25 -14.96 24.37
N ASN A 338 -19.93 -15.91 23.49
CA ASN A 338 -19.86 -15.69 22.05
C ASN A 338 -20.77 -16.70 21.34
N GLY A 339 -21.95 -16.26 20.90
CA GLY A 339 -22.82 -16.95 19.97
C GLY A 339 -22.58 -16.44 18.55
N VAL A 340 -21.54 -16.94 17.89
CA VAL A 340 -21.11 -16.49 16.56
C VAL A 340 -21.36 -17.60 15.54
N SER A 341 -22.00 -17.27 14.41
CA SER A 341 -22.33 -18.19 13.32
C SER A 341 -22.09 -17.55 11.96
N ALA A 342 -21.59 -18.36 11.02
CA ALA A 342 -21.42 -18.00 9.62
C ALA A 342 -21.89 -19.16 8.74
N ASP A 343 -22.85 -18.89 7.86
CA ASP A 343 -23.49 -19.87 6.98
C ASP A 343 -23.35 -19.44 5.52
N ALA A 344 -22.91 -20.36 4.66
CA ALA A 344 -22.79 -20.14 3.22
C ALA A 344 -23.54 -21.25 2.46
N GLY A 345 -24.25 -20.89 1.37
CA GLY A 345 -25.05 -21.85 0.61
C GLY A 345 -25.15 -21.54 -0.88
N THR A 346 -24.62 -22.46 -1.72
CA THR A 346 -24.76 -22.44 -3.18
C THR A 346 -25.73 -23.50 -3.72
N GLY A 347 -26.22 -24.40 -2.86
CA GLY A 347 -27.07 -25.55 -3.19
C GLY A 347 -28.57 -25.25 -3.33
N ASP A 348 -29.42 -26.28 -3.17
CA ASP A 348 -30.89 -26.20 -3.23
C ASP A 348 -31.49 -25.63 -4.54
N ASN A 349 -30.74 -25.74 -5.63
CA ASN A 349 -31.19 -25.35 -6.97
C ASN A 349 -32.05 -26.44 -7.64
N GLU A 350 -33.09 -26.04 -8.37
CA GLU A 350 -34.01 -26.94 -9.06
C GLU A 350 -34.10 -26.63 -10.57
N ALA A 351 -33.93 -27.65 -11.41
CA ALA A 351 -34.04 -27.55 -12.87
C ALA A 351 -34.95 -28.66 -13.47
N ASN A 352 -36.15 -28.82 -12.91
CA ASN A 352 -37.05 -29.95 -13.18
C ASN A 352 -38.04 -29.67 -14.32
N GLY A 353 -38.38 -30.68 -15.12
CA GLY A 353 -39.49 -30.59 -16.09
C GLY A 353 -39.21 -29.73 -17.33
N ASN A 354 -37.94 -29.44 -17.62
CA ASN A 354 -37.49 -28.77 -18.84
C ASN A 354 -37.18 -29.78 -19.96
N GLY A 355 -36.91 -29.31 -21.17
CA GLY A 355 -36.35 -30.12 -22.26
C GLY A 355 -35.00 -30.76 -21.91
N SER A 356 -34.17 -30.04 -21.14
CA SER A 356 -32.96 -30.53 -20.46
C SER A 356 -32.69 -29.69 -19.22
N GLY A 357 -32.09 -30.26 -18.17
CA GLY A 357 -31.75 -29.52 -16.94
C GLY A 357 -30.27 -29.63 -16.62
N LEU A 358 -29.61 -28.51 -16.31
CA LEU A 358 -28.23 -28.46 -15.83
C LEU A 358 -28.10 -27.46 -14.68
N VAL A 359 -27.44 -27.88 -13.61
CA VAL A 359 -27.09 -27.04 -12.46
C VAL A 359 -25.59 -27.12 -12.27
N VAL A 360 -24.94 -25.96 -12.20
CA VAL A 360 -23.54 -25.78 -11.83
C VAL A 360 -23.53 -24.84 -10.62
N THR A 361 -22.82 -25.22 -9.56
CA THR A 361 -22.73 -24.43 -8.34
C THR A 361 -21.31 -23.95 -8.11
N GLY A 362 -21.17 -22.73 -7.59
CA GLY A 362 -19.93 -22.24 -7.00
C GLY A 362 -19.63 -22.85 -5.63
N ASP A 363 -18.55 -22.39 -5.02
CA ASP A 363 -18.09 -22.82 -3.71
C ASP A 363 -18.88 -22.17 -2.57
N ALA A 364 -19.03 -22.89 -1.46
CA ALA A 364 -19.68 -22.40 -0.24
C ALA A 364 -18.67 -22.42 0.92
N ASN A 365 -18.19 -21.24 1.32
CA ASN A 365 -17.15 -21.09 2.33
C ASN A 365 -17.68 -20.31 3.54
N SER A 366 -17.50 -20.85 4.74
CA SER A 366 -17.80 -20.12 5.97
C SER A 366 -16.72 -20.23 7.04
N VAL A 367 -16.45 -19.11 7.72
CA VAL A 367 -15.40 -19.01 8.75
C VAL A 367 -15.90 -18.18 9.93
N THR A 368 -15.67 -18.68 11.13
CA THR A 368 -15.88 -17.93 12.38
C THR A 368 -14.60 -17.88 13.20
N ASN A 369 -14.16 -16.67 13.55
CA ASN A 369 -12.98 -16.42 14.36
C ASN A 369 -13.37 -15.69 15.64
N VAL A 370 -12.98 -16.25 16.78
CA VAL A 370 -13.20 -15.61 18.09
C VAL A 370 -11.90 -15.64 18.87
N VAL A 371 -11.38 -14.46 19.20
CA VAL A 371 -10.20 -14.29 20.07
C VAL A 371 -10.65 -13.61 21.35
N THR A 372 -10.28 -14.18 22.50
CA THR A 372 -10.58 -13.60 23.81
C THR A 372 -9.32 -13.49 24.64
N GLN A 373 -9.00 -12.26 25.05
CA GLN A 373 -7.95 -11.91 25.98
C GLN A 373 -8.60 -11.24 27.19
N ALA A 374 -8.63 -11.94 28.33
CA ALA A 374 -9.32 -11.47 29.52
C ALA A 374 -8.43 -11.56 30.76
N ASN A 375 -8.51 -10.56 31.64
CA ASN A 375 -7.78 -10.50 32.91
C ASN A 375 -6.25 -10.64 32.72
N THR A 376 -5.71 -9.99 31.68
CA THR A 376 -4.30 -10.15 31.30
C THR A 376 -3.44 -8.98 31.73
N ASN A 377 -2.16 -9.26 31.97
CA ASN A 377 -1.13 -8.26 32.20
C ASN A 377 -0.02 -8.57 31.20
N ILE A 378 0.32 -7.60 30.36
CA ILE A 378 1.31 -7.75 29.31
C ILE A 378 2.31 -6.62 29.43
N PHE A 379 3.59 -6.96 29.62
CA PHE A 379 4.64 -6.01 29.92
C PHE A 379 5.89 -6.26 29.04
N GLY A 380 6.51 -5.19 28.55
CA GLY A 380 7.94 -5.10 28.20
C GLY A 380 8.51 -5.83 26.98
N SER A 381 7.94 -6.93 26.49
CA SER A 381 8.30 -7.50 25.16
C SER A 381 7.41 -6.89 24.08
N ASP A 382 7.47 -7.24 22.80
CA ASP A 382 6.38 -6.93 21.87
C ASP A 382 5.38 -8.07 21.76
N SER A 383 4.20 -7.84 21.18
CA SER A 383 3.19 -8.89 20.92
C SER A 383 2.55 -8.63 19.57
N VAL A 384 2.61 -9.64 18.71
CA VAL A 384 1.88 -9.67 17.45
C VAL A 384 0.95 -10.88 17.44
N PHE A 385 -0.27 -10.64 16.98
CA PHE A 385 -1.15 -11.68 16.49
C PHE A 385 -1.88 -11.16 15.25
N ILE A 386 -1.62 -11.76 14.10
CA ILE A 386 -2.29 -11.46 12.85
C ILE A 386 -2.83 -12.78 12.29
N ALA A 387 -4.10 -12.81 11.95
CA ALA A 387 -4.70 -13.94 11.24
C ALA A 387 -5.22 -13.49 9.88
N PHE A 388 -4.70 -14.09 8.83
CA PHE A 388 -5.16 -13.96 7.46
C PHE A 388 -6.10 -15.10 7.12
N ARG A 389 -7.18 -14.77 6.43
CA ARG A 389 -8.17 -15.70 5.91
C ARG A 389 -8.31 -15.52 4.41
N PHE A 390 -8.02 -16.57 3.65
CA PHE A 390 -8.08 -16.55 2.19
C PHE A 390 -9.27 -17.39 1.74
N PHE A 391 -10.25 -16.75 1.11
CA PHE A 391 -11.35 -17.42 0.40
C PHE A 391 -11.08 -17.48 -1.10
N GLY A 392 -10.31 -16.53 -1.64
CA GLY A 392 -9.69 -16.60 -2.96
C GLY A 392 -8.23 -17.06 -2.91
N ASP A 393 -7.57 -17.03 -4.06
CA ASP A 393 -6.17 -17.45 -4.17
C ASP A 393 -5.23 -16.39 -3.60
N TRP A 394 -4.25 -16.83 -2.79
CA TRP A 394 -3.10 -16.01 -2.39
C TRP A 394 -1.81 -16.65 -2.88
N ASP A 395 -1.03 -15.89 -3.65
CA ASP A 395 0.27 -16.28 -4.19
C ASP A 395 1.31 -15.22 -3.82
N GLY A 396 1.77 -15.27 -2.57
CA GLY A 396 2.71 -14.31 -2.01
C GLY A 396 3.60 -14.90 -0.92
N GLU A 397 4.59 -14.12 -0.51
CA GLU A 397 5.55 -14.51 0.51
C GLU A 397 5.48 -13.60 1.75
N VAL A 398 6.09 -14.06 2.86
CA VAL A 398 6.27 -13.26 4.08
C VAL A 398 7.72 -12.78 4.15
N PHE A 399 7.95 -11.48 4.07
CA PHE A 399 9.27 -10.86 4.12
C PHE A 399 9.55 -10.13 5.43
N SER A 400 10.82 -10.18 5.85
CA SER A 400 11.37 -9.38 6.95
C SER A 400 10.67 -9.54 8.31
N ALA A 401 10.03 -10.67 8.59
CA ALA A 401 9.41 -10.93 9.89
C ALA A 401 10.39 -10.64 11.06
N PRO A 402 9.96 -9.90 12.10
CA PRO A 402 10.78 -9.58 13.26
C PRO A 402 11.29 -10.82 14.01
N ASP A 403 12.43 -10.69 14.67
CA ASP A 403 12.97 -11.75 15.54
C ASP A 403 11.98 -12.09 16.66
N GLY A 404 11.78 -13.39 16.90
CA GLY A 404 10.79 -13.88 17.88
C GLY A 404 9.39 -14.07 17.30
N PHE A 405 9.11 -13.52 16.11
CA PHE A 405 7.84 -13.75 15.43
C PHE A 405 7.93 -15.03 14.58
N SER A 406 6.87 -15.81 14.63
CA SER A 406 6.70 -17.03 13.84
C SER A 406 5.45 -16.89 12.99
N TRP A 407 5.38 -17.65 11.91
CA TRP A 407 4.18 -17.77 11.12
C TRP A 407 3.92 -19.23 10.74
N MET A 408 2.65 -19.53 10.50
CA MET A 408 2.23 -20.85 10.06
C MET A 408 1.01 -20.76 9.17
N GLU A 409 0.95 -21.64 8.18
CA GLU A 409 -0.28 -21.88 7.44
C GLU A 409 -1.28 -22.64 8.30
N THR A 410 -2.54 -22.30 8.11
CA THR A 410 -3.71 -22.86 8.78
C THR A 410 -4.71 -23.31 7.71
N PRO A 411 -5.68 -24.19 8.03
CA PRO A 411 -6.68 -24.64 7.06
C PRO A 411 -7.48 -23.53 6.38
N GLY A 412 -7.50 -22.31 6.94
CA GLY A 412 -8.23 -21.19 6.38
C GLY A 412 -7.35 -19.97 6.04
N GLY A 413 -6.02 -20.09 6.00
CA GLY A 413 -5.12 -19.00 5.64
C GLY A 413 -3.80 -19.02 6.42
N LEU A 414 -3.28 -17.85 6.82
CA LEU A 414 -1.97 -17.70 7.49
C LEU A 414 -2.14 -17.08 8.88
N SER A 415 -1.35 -17.49 9.86
CA SER A 415 -1.25 -16.77 11.13
C SER A 415 0.20 -16.37 11.41
N ILE A 416 0.39 -15.11 11.79
CA ILE A 416 1.67 -14.55 12.25
C ILE A 416 1.50 -14.21 13.73
N PHE A 417 2.37 -14.75 14.57
CA PHE A 417 2.28 -14.58 16.01
C PHE A 417 3.65 -14.62 16.65
N GLY A 418 3.79 -13.93 17.78
CA GLY A 418 5.02 -14.00 18.55
C GLY A 418 5.14 -12.88 19.56
N ASP A 419 6.15 -13.03 20.40
CA ASP A 419 6.68 -11.98 21.24
C ASP A 419 8.17 -11.81 20.91
N SER A 420 8.72 -10.62 21.13
CA SER A 420 10.14 -10.36 20.85
C SER A 420 11.09 -11.00 21.87
N GLY A 421 10.61 -11.94 22.70
CA GLY A 421 11.30 -12.42 23.89
C GLY A 421 11.32 -11.34 24.97
N ALA A 422 10.91 -11.69 26.18
CA ALA A 422 10.92 -10.73 27.29
C ALA A 422 12.36 -10.34 27.68
N SER A 423 12.72 -9.07 27.47
CA SER A 423 13.66 -8.44 28.40
C SER A 423 12.95 -8.39 29.75
N SER A 424 13.45 -9.13 30.74
CA SER A 424 12.76 -9.45 31.99
C SER A 424 12.54 -8.27 32.94
N THR A 425 12.75 -7.05 32.47
CA THR A 425 12.56 -5.81 33.23
C THR A 425 12.12 -4.72 32.24
N PRO A 426 10.79 -4.54 32.02
CA PRO A 426 10.27 -3.29 31.50
C PRO A 426 10.70 -2.23 32.47
N SER A 427 11.17 -1.13 31.95
CA SER A 427 12.00 -0.32 32.78
C SER A 427 11.70 1.11 32.37
N SER A 428 11.30 1.90 33.37
CA SER A 428 10.71 3.23 33.31
C SER A 428 11.38 4.14 34.35
N SER A 429 11.72 5.39 34.02
CA SER A 429 12.40 6.30 34.95
C SER A 429 11.65 6.59 36.28
N GLY A 430 10.43 6.07 36.46
CA GLY A 430 9.71 5.93 37.74
C GLY A 430 8.87 4.64 37.81
N ASP A 431 8.36 4.31 38.99
CA ASP A 431 7.60 3.07 39.25
C ASP A 431 6.16 3.15 38.70
N VAL A 432 5.66 2.07 38.11
CA VAL A 432 4.26 1.95 37.65
C VAL A 432 3.45 1.07 38.60
N ASN A 433 2.53 1.67 39.33
CA ASN A 433 1.65 0.99 40.28
C ASN A 433 0.21 0.93 39.76
N ILE A 434 -0.25 -0.25 39.36
CA ILE A 434 -1.62 -0.49 38.86
C ILE A 434 -2.42 -1.27 39.89
N THR A 435 -3.59 -0.76 40.28
CA THR A 435 -4.59 -1.46 41.10
C THR A 435 -5.91 -1.53 40.36
N ASN A 436 -6.39 -2.73 40.04
CA ASN A 436 -7.63 -2.93 39.30
C ASN A 436 -8.64 -3.75 40.13
N THR A 437 -9.87 -3.26 40.19
CA THR A 437 -11.06 -4.00 40.64
C THR A 437 -12.10 -3.93 39.53
N ASN A 438 -11.96 -4.76 38.50
CA ASN A 438 -12.77 -4.63 37.28
C ASN A 438 -13.73 -5.81 37.07
N SER A 439 -14.90 -5.54 36.51
CA SER A 439 -15.88 -6.54 36.07
C SER A 439 -16.22 -6.30 34.60
N ALA A 440 -16.12 -7.31 33.76
CA ALA A 440 -16.52 -7.24 32.35
C ALA A 440 -17.53 -8.35 32.04
N ASN A 441 -18.69 -7.98 31.49
CA ASN A 441 -19.68 -8.90 30.95
C ASN A 441 -19.87 -8.57 29.46
N ILE A 442 -19.44 -9.48 28.57
CA ILE A 442 -19.48 -9.27 27.12
C ILE A 442 -20.28 -10.41 26.48
N GLN A 443 -21.31 -10.05 25.72
CA GLN A 443 -22.14 -10.97 24.94
C GLN A 443 -22.10 -10.59 23.47
N ASN A 444 -21.65 -11.51 22.62
CA ASN A 444 -21.64 -11.35 21.18
C ASN A 444 -22.60 -12.37 20.55
N ASN A 445 -23.67 -11.89 19.92
CA ASN A 445 -24.65 -12.67 19.19
C ASN A 445 -24.56 -12.29 17.71
N ILE A 446 -23.75 -13.02 16.94
CA ILE A 446 -23.38 -12.64 15.56
C ILE A 446 -23.84 -13.73 14.60
N ARG A 447 -24.55 -13.34 13.54
CA ARG A 447 -24.99 -14.25 12.50
C ARG A 447 -24.72 -13.68 11.11
N VAL A 448 -23.95 -14.42 10.33
CA VAL A 448 -23.56 -14.05 8.96
C VAL A 448 -24.10 -15.10 7.99
N LEU A 449 -24.74 -14.66 6.91
CA LEU A 449 -25.35 -15.53 5.91
C LEU A 449 -24.98 -15.05 4.50
N ALA A 450 -24.48 -15.98 3.67
CA ALA A 450 -24.24 -15.77 2.24
C ALA A 450 -24.96 -16.84 1.41
N LEU A 451 -25.79 -16.44 0.44
CA LEU A 451 -26.61 -17.35 -0.36
C LEU A 451 -26.59 -17.02 -1.86
N THR A 452 -26.06 -17.94 -2.67
CA THR A 452 -26.19 -17.90 -4.15
C THR A 452 -27.11 -19.00 -4.70
N GLY A 453 -27.50 -19.96 -3.86
CA GLY A 453 -28.35 -21.11 -4.20
C GLY A 453 -29.87 -20.84 -4.22
N GLN A 454 -30.68 -21.89 -4.07
CA GLN A 454 -32.16 -21.85 -4.03
C GLN A 454 -32.84 -21.36 -5.33
N ASN A 455 -32.15 -21.42 -6.46
CA ASN A 455 -32.68 -20.99 -7.75
C ASN A 455 -33.60 -22.05 -8.38
N LYS A 456 -34.62 -21.62 -9.12
CA LYS A 456 -35.62 -22.51 -9.73
C LYS A 456 -35.83 -22.22 -11.22
N VAL A 457 -35.49 -23.17 -12.06
CA VAL A 457 -35.80 -23.19 -13.50
C VAL A 457 -36.66 -24.40 -13.83
N ASN A 458 -37.94 -24.38 -13.48
CA ASN A 458 -38.81 -25.54 -13.60
C ASN A 458 -39.81 -25.41 -14.75
N GLY A 459 -40.08 -26.48 -15.49
CA GLY A 459 -41.22 -26.58 -16.42
C GLY A 459 -41.12 -25.73 -17.69
N ASN A 460 -39.91 -25.42 -18.16
CA ASN A 460 -39.70 -24.63 -19.39
C ASN A 460 -39.82 -25.50 -20.66
N GLY A 461 -40.30 -24.91 -21.76
CA GLY A 461 -40.45 -25.58 -23.06
C GLY A 461 -39.11 -25.90 -23.74
N GLY A 462 -38.07 -25.15 -23.39
CA GLY A 462 -36.67 -25.35 -23.75
C GLY A 462 -35.82 -25.92 -22.61
N ALA A 463 -34.52 -25.60 -22.58
CA ALA A 463 -33.59 -25.99 -21.52
C ALA A 463 -33.77 -25.18 -20.23
N GLY A 464 -33.45 -25.79 -19.09
CA GLY A 464 -33.29 -25.13 -17.80
C GLY A 464 -31.83 -25.15 -17.39
N PHE A 465 -31.24 -23.98 -17.17
CA PHE A 465 -29.83 -23.82 -16.78
C PHE A 465 -29.69 -22.93 -15.55
N ILE A 466 -28.94 -23.41 -14.55
CA ILE A 466 -28.54 -22.64 -13.37
C ILE A 466 -27.02 -22.70 -13.27
N SER A 467 -26.38 -21.54 -13.15
CA SER A 467 -24.98 -21.39 -12.74
C SER A 467 -24.94 -20.41 -11.57
N THR A 468 -24.50 -20.85 -10.40
CA THR A 468 -24.35 -19.95 -9.25
C THR A 468 -22.90 -19.49 -9.09
N GLY A 469 -22.72 -18.27 -8.58
CA GLY A 469 -21.45 -17.80 -8.02
C GLY A 469 -21.14 -18.47 -6.67
N ASN A 470 -20.05 -18.02 -6.06
CA ASN A 470 -19.57 -18.45 -4.75
C ASN A 470 -20.36 -17.79 -3.61
N ALA A 471 -20.55 -18.49 -2.50
CA ALA A 471 -21.09 -17.94 -1.25
C ALA A 471 -19.98 -17.92 -0.18
N ASN A 472 -19.61 -16.76 0.33
CA ASN A 472 -18.56 -16.58 1.34
C ASN A 472 -19.08 -15.83 2.57
N ALA A 473 -19.00 -16.44 3.75
CA ALA A 473 -19.44 -15.86 5.02
C ALA A 473 -18.33 -15.86 6.08
N ALA A 474 -17.97 -14.69 6.61
CA ALA A 474 -16.95 -14.54 7.65
C ALA A 474 -17.50 -13.82 8.89
N ALA A 475 -17.25 -14.34 10.08
CA ALA A 475 -17.55 -13.65 11.33
C ALA A 475 -16.31 -13.59 12.24
N ASN A 476 -15.90 -12.39 12.63
CA ASN A 476 -14.69 -12.12 13.37
C ASN A 476 -15.02 -11.36 14.65
N VAL A 477 -14.64 -11.91 15.80
CA VAL A 477 -14.84 -11.28 17.10
C VAL A 477 -13.55 -11.26 17.89
N ILE A 478 -13.16 -10.08 18.34
CA ILE A 478 -12.07 -9.87 19.29
C ILE A 478 -12.64 -9.32 20.58
N ASN A 479 -12.31 -9.96 21.70
CA ASN A 479 -12.63 -9.47 23.04
C ASN A 479 -11.35 -9.25 23.83
N VAL A 480 -11.06 -8.01 24.18
CA VAL A 480 -10.03 -7.60 25.14
C VAL A 480 -10.75 -7.08 26.38
N ALA A 481 -10.56 -7.74 27.52
CA ALA A 481 -11.22 -7.37 28.77
C ALA A 481 -10.24 -7.33 29.95
N ASN A 482 -10.38 -6.33 30.82
CA ASN A 482 -9.63 -6.21 32.08
C ASN A 482 -8.11 -6.40 31.88
N THR A 483 -7.55 -5.72 30.87
CA THR A 483 -6.18 -5.95 30.40
C THR A 483 -5.27 -4.77 30.72
N ASN A 484 -4.04 -5.03 31.16
CA ASN A 484 -3.01 -4.01 31.28
C ASN A 484 -1.91 -4.27 30.26
N VAL A 485 -1.55 -3.26 29.48
CA VAL A 485 -0.48 -3.28 28.49
C VAL A 485 0.48 -2.15 28.81
N VAL A 486 1.74 -2.48 29.07
CA VAL A 486 2.75 -1.49 29.47
C VAL A 486 4.05 -1.68 28.68
N GLY A 487 4.56 -0.57 28.13
CA GLY A 487 5.92 -0.46 27.61
C GLY A 487 6.22 -1.37 26.41
N ARG A 488 5.33 -1.44 25.42
CA ARG A 488 5.48 -2.38 24.29
C ARG A 488 4.73 -2.01 23.02
N ASN A 489 5.13 -2.60 21.91
CA ASN A 489 4.31 -2.66 20.72
C ASN A 489 3.30 -3.82 20.80
N TRP A 490 2.05 -3.55 20.43
CA TRP A 490 0.97 -4.52 20.46
C TRP A 490 0.13 -4.50 19.18
N ILE A 491 0.25 -5.54 18.38
CA ILE A 491 -0.47 -5.71 17.12
C ILE A 491 -1.50 -6.83 17.27
N LEU A 492 -2.75 -6.52 16.94
CA LEU A 492 -3.82 -7.50 16.85
C LEU A 492 -4.61 -7.27 15.56
N ALA A 493 -4.48 -8.16 14.59
CA ALA A 493 -5.13 -7.99 13.29
C ALA A 493 -5.82 -9.24 12.75
N LEU A 494 -6.95 -9.03 12.07
CA LEU A 494 -7.68 -10.05 11.32
C LEU A 494 -7.86 -9.54 9.88
N VAL A 495 -7.37 -10.30 8.91
CA VAL A 495 -7.38 -9.91 7.49
C VAL A 495 -8.13 -10.98 6.71
N ASN A 496 -9.30 -10.68 6.17
CA ASN A 496 -10.08 -11.55 5.31
C ASN A 496 -9.92 -11.09 3.86
N VAL A 497 -9.63 -12.04 2.98
CA VAL A 497 -9.41 -11.82 1.56
C VAL A 497 -10.38 -12.73 0.82
N PHE A 498 -11.48 -12.14 0.36
CA PHE A 498 -12.54 -12.84 -0.36
C PHE A 498 -12.21 -12.98 -1.85
N GLY A 499 -11.62 -11.96 -2.46
CA GLY A 499 -11.10 -12.02 -3.82
C GLY A 499 -9.71 -12.66 -3.91
N ASN A 500 -9.09 -12.60 -5.09
CA ASN A 500 -7.70 -13.08 -5.27
C ASN A 500 -6.71 -12.01 -4.83
N TRP A 501 -5.63 -12.41 -4.16
CA TRP A 501 -4.56 -11.51 -3.75
C TRP A 501 -3.21 -11.93 -4.32
N LYS A 502 -2.61 -11.05 -5.11
CA LYS A 502 -1.25 -11.16 -5.61
C LYS A 502 -0.38 -10.10 -4.95
N GLY A 503 0.32 -10.50 -3.90
CA GLY A 503 1.19 -9.62 -3.16
C GLY A 503 1.70 -10.25 -1.88
N ASN A 504 2.72 -9.62 -1.31
CA ASN A 504 3.46 -10.13 -0.17
C ASN A 504 2.98 -9.51 1.14
N ILE A 505 3.32 -10.17 2.24
CA ILE A 505 3.26 -9.59 3.58
C ILE A 505 4.68 -9.19 3.95
N ALA A 506 4.94 -7.91 4.18
CA ALA A 506 6.27 -7.41 4.49
C ALA A 506 6.29 -6.62 5.80
N PHE A 507 7.36 -6.74 6.58
CA PHE A 507 7.64 -5.85 7.72
C PHE A 507 8.73 -4.85 7.34
N GLY A 508 8.31 -3.61 7.06
CA GLY A 508 9.14 -2.62 6.40
C GLY A 508 9.33 -2.90 4.90
N ARG A 509 10.01 -2.00 4.19
CA ARG A 509 10.38 -2.17 2.78
C ARG A 509 11.79 -1.63 2.48
N PRO A 510 12.67 -2.42 1.85
CA PRO A 510 13.99 -1.95 1.45
C PRO A 510 13.90 -0.94 0.30
N ASN A 511 14.95 -0.14 0.13
CA ASN A 511 15.07 0.78 -1.00
C ASN A 511 16.54 0.87 -1.42
N ILE A 512 16.95 0.14 -2.44
CA ILE A 512 18.33 0.15 -2.91
C ILE A 512 18.53 1.29 -3.93
N TRP A 513 19.36 2.24 -3.52
CA TRP A 513 19.91 3.26 -4.40
C TRP A 513 21.32 2.85 -4.82
N ILE A 514 21.65 2.97 -6.11
CA ILE A 514 23.03 2.88 -6.60
C ILE A 514 23.48 4.16 -7.29
N GLY A 515 24.77 4.44 -7.18
CA GLY A 515 25.42 5.51 -7.91
C GLY A 515 26.86 5.13 -8.27
N GLU A 516 27.33 5.61 -9.41
CA GLU A 516 28.64 5.28 -9.96
C GLU A 516 29.38 6.55 -10.39
N SER A 517 30.68 6.58 -10.14
CA SER A 517 31.53 7.71 -10.50
C SER A 517 32.89 7.24 -10.96
N LEU A 518 33.55 8.06 -11.78
CA LEU A 518 34.93 7.82 -12.21
C LEU A 518 35.89 8.66 -11.37
N ALA A 519 36.93 8.00 -10.86
CA ALA A 519 38.01 8.68 -10.16
C ALA A 519 39.13 9.08 -11.15
N ASN A 520 39.77 10.22 -10.88
CA ASN A 520 41.03 10.64 -11.52
C ASN A 520 41.02 10.71 -13.07
N VAL A 521 39.89 11.09 -13.67
CA VAL A 521 39.74 11.17 -15.14
C VAL A 521 40.68 12.22 -15.75
N PRO A 522 41.65 11.84 -16.59
CA PRO A 522 42.57 12.78 -17.23
C PRO A 522 41.91 13.45 -18.45
N ASN A 523 42.47 14.58 -18.90
CA ASN A 523 41.97 15.33 -20.06
C ASN A 523 41.96 14.53 -21.38
N SER A 524 42.72 13.43 -21.46
CA SER A 524 42.73 12.51 -22.59
C SER A 524 42.92 11.08 -22.09
N ILE A 525 41.96 10.22 -22.41
CA ILE A 525 41.99 8.79 -22.07
C ILE A 525 42.40 7.99 -23.31
N ASN A 526 43.66 7.53 -23.31
CA ASN A 526 44.23 6.74 -24.40
C ASN A 526 44.01 5.23 -24.18
N PRO A 527 44.12 4.40 -25.24
CA PRO A 527 44.20 2.95 -25.10
C PRO A 527 45.20 2.49 -24.03
N GLY A 528 44.77 1.53 -23.21
CA GLY A 528 45.54 1.00 -22.07
C GLY A 528 45.40 1.78 -20.77
N TYR A 529 44.71 2.92 -20.75
CA TYR A 529 44.41 3.63 -19.51
C TYR A 529 43.45 2.80 -18.63
N ALA A 530 43.71 2.78 -17.32
CA ALA A 530 42.85 2.13 -16.34
C ALA A 530 41.86 3.17 -15.79
N LEU A 531 40.59 3.03 -16.15
CA LEU A 531 39.49 3.78 -15.56
C LEU A 531 39.14 3.16 -14.21
N GLU A 532 39.21 3.96 -13.16
CA GLU A 532 38.81 3.56 -11.81
C GLU A 532 37.37 4.01 -11.56
N TYR A 533 36.46 3.04 -11.55
CA TYR A 533 35.06 3.23 -11.22
C TYR A 533 34.84 3.03 -9.72
N LYS A 534 34.04 3.90 -9.12
CA LYS A 534 33.57 3.80 -7.74
C LYS A 534 32.06 3.71 -7.75
N LEU A 535 31.56 2.52 -7.49
CA LEU A 535 30.15 2.21 -7.37
C LEU A 535 29.74 2.18 -5.90
N THR A 536 28.67 2.88 -5.57
CA THR A 536 28.11 3.02 -4.22
C THR A 536 26.70 2.46 -4.23
N ALA A 537 26.39 1.61 -3.26
CA ALA A 537 25.05 1.12 -3.00
C ALA A 537 24.62 1.52 -1.58
N ILE A 538 23.39 1.99 -1.43
CA ILE A 538 22.82 2.43 -0.16
C ILE A 538 21.42 1.83 -0.03
N ASN A 539 21.12 1.21 1.11
CA ASN A 539 19.73 0.88 1.44
C ASN A 539 19.07 2.08 2.14
N ASN A 540 18.29 2.85 1.42
CA ASN A 540 17.52 3.98 1.93
C ASN A 540 16.22 3.58 2.64
N GLY A 541 15.82 2.31 2.54
CA GLY A 541 14.61 1.76 3.13
C GLY A 541 14.70 1.62 4.65
N ASP A 542 13.66 1.08 5.25
CA ASP A 542 13.51 0.92 6.70
C ASP A 542 13.63 -0.53 7.17
N THR A 543 13.84 -1.48 6.26
CA THR A 543 14.13 -2.89 6.58
C THR A 543 15.33 -3.40 5.78
N ASP A 544 15.73 -4.63 6.07
CA ASP A 544 16.86 -5.26 5.38
C ASP A 544 16.53 -5.54 3.92
N ALA A 545 17.52 -5.34 3.05
CA ALA A 545 17.54 -5.89 1.70
C ALA A 545 18.44 -7.12 1.70
N THR A 546 17.94 -8.28 1.27
CA THR A 546 18.72 -9.52 1.21
C THR A 546 19.05 -9.93 -0.21
N ASP A 547 20.13 -10.71 -0.35
CA ASP A 547 20.70 -11.13 -1.65
C ASP A 547 20.88 -9.96 -2.63
N VAL A 548 21.36 -8.82 -2.12
CA VAL A 548 21.61 -7.64 -2.94
C VAL A 548 22.74 -7.95 -3.91
N ARG A 549 22.45 -7.82 -5.21
CA ARG A 549 23.38 -8.06 -6.31
C ARG A 549 23.44 -6.86 -7.21
N ILE A 550 24.62 -6.55 -7.71
CA ILE A 550 24.86 -5.49 -8.67
C ILE A 550 25.39 -6.10 -9.94
N LYS A 551 24.68 -5.86 -11.04
CA LYS A 551 25.08 -6.21 -12.40
C LYS A 551 25.64 -4.95 -13.06
N ASN A 552 26.78 -5.06 -13.73
CA ASN A 552 27.35 -4.00 -14.54
C ASN A 552 27.60 -4.51 -15.95
N ASP A 553 26.98 -3.84 -16.92
CA ASP A 553 27.08 -4.11 -18.35
C ASP A 553 28.00 -3.03 -18.99
N PHE A 554 29.12 -3.47 -19.58
CA PHE A 554 30.11 -2.58 -20.19
C PHE A 554 30.36 -2.93 -21.66
N ASN A 555 30.70 -1.95 -22.50
CA ASN A 555 30.96 -2.26 -23.91
C ASN A 555 32.38 -2.84 -24.13
N ARG A 556 32.46 -4.16 -24.34
CA ARG A 556 33.74 -4.88 -24.59
C ARG A 556 34.55 -4.40 -25.80
N SER A 557 33.93 -3.68 -26.74
CA SER A 557 34.64 -3.08 -27.88
C SER A 557 35.58 -1.95 -27.44
N PHE A 558 35.27 -1.32 -26.31
CA PHE A 558 35.97 -0.16 -25.79
C PHE A 558 36.64 -0.41 -24.44
N LEU A 559 36.09 -1.31 -23.62
CA LEU A 559 36.55 -1.60 -22.28
C LEU A 559 36.89 -3.08 -22.12
N ARG A 560 37.84 -3.38 -21.24
CA ARG A 560 38.24 -4.72 -20.83
C ARG A 560 38.36 -4.74 -19.32
N THR A 561 38.09 -5.86 -18.68
CA THR A 561 38.17 -5.94 -17.22
C THR A 561 39.60 -5.81 -16.71
N GLY A 562 39.74 -5.04 -15.62
CA GLY A 562 40.94 -4.97 -14.80
C GLY A 562 40.71 -5.69 -13.46
N GLU A 563 41.03 -5.03 -12.36
CA GLU A 563 40.73 -5.49 -11.00
C GLU A 563 39.25 -5.26 -10.67
N LEU A 564 38.51 -6.33 -10.40
CA LEU A 564 37.05 -6.30 -10.16
C LEU A 564 36.66 -6.27 -8.68
N ASN A 565 37.61 -6.38 -7.75
CA ASN A 565 37.40 -6.31 -6.29
C ASN A 565 36.14 -7.04 -5.78
N GLY A 566 36.10 -8.36 -6.02
CA GLY A 566 35.00 -9.23 -5.60
C GLY A 566 33.94 -9.48 -6.68
N GLY A 567 34.00 -8.76 -7.81
CA GLY A 567 33.15 -8.99 -8.97
C GLY A 567 33.52 -10.26 -9.73
N THR A 568 32.51 -10.91 -10.28
CA THR A 568 32.67 -12.11 -11.12
C THR A 568 32.05 -11.86 -12.49
N MET A 569 32.69 -12.36 -13.54
CA MET A 569 32.13 -12.28 -14.90
C MET A 569 30.96 -13.26 -15.03
N LEU A 570 29.80 -12.76 -15.41
CA LEU A 570 28.64 -13.60 -15.74
C LEU A 570 28.73 -14.10 -17.19
N ASP A 571 29.13 -13.21 -18.09
CA ASP A 571 29.45 -13.47 -19.49
C ASP A 571 30.68 -12.62 -19.89
N ASP A 572 30.83 -12.19 -21.13
CA ASP A 572 32.01 -11.48 -21.60
C ASP A 572 31.93 -9.94 -21.51
N ASP A 573 30.76 -9.40 -21.21
CA ASP A 573 30.51 -7.95 -21.04
C ASP A 573 29.72 -7.59 -19.77
N THR A 574 29.41 -8.57 -18.92
CA THR A 574 28.69 -8.39 -17.66
C THR A 574 29.52 -8.80 -16.44
N ILE A 575 29.65 -7.89 -15.47
CA ILE A 575 30.20 -8.16 -14.13
C ILE A 575 29.07 -8.22 -13.11
N VAL A 576 29.16 -9.17 -12.17
CA VAL A 576 28.22 -9.28 -11.04
C VAL A 576 28.97 -9.26 -9.71
N TRP A 577 28.50 -8.41 -8.80
CA TRP A 577 28.88 -8.42 -7.38
C TRP A 577 27.71 -8.90 -6.53
N ASN A 578 27.98 -9.82 -5.60
CA ASN A 578 27.03 -10.18 -4.55
C ASN A 578 27.41 -9.43 -3.26
N LEU A 579 26.56 -8.52 -2.83
CA LEU A 579 26.74 -7.72 -1.62
C LEU A 579 26.14 -8.39 -0.38
N GLY A 580 25.35 -9.45 -0.55
CA GLY A 580 24.63 -10.12 0.53
C GLY A 580 23.53 -9.24 1.11
N ALA A 581 23.29 -9.34 2.42
CA ALA A 581 22.32 -8.49 3.09
C ALA A 581 22.85 -7.06 3.32
N MET A 582 21.97 -6.08 3.22
CA MET A 582 22.22 -4.67 3.52
C MET A 582 21.17 -4.15 4.49
N LYS A 583 21.60 -3.70 5.68
CA LYS A 583 20.73 -3.09 6.68
C LYS A 583 20.25 -1.69 6.26
N PRO A 584 19.18 -1.16 6.85
CA PRO A 584 18.79 0.24 6.67
C PRO A 584 19.97 1.20 6.87
N LYS A 585 20.10 2.15 5.95
CA LYS A 585 21.17 3.15 5.87
C LYS A 585 22.59 2.59 5.70
N GLU A 586 22.76 1.28 5.51
CA GLU A 586 24.07 0.69 5.22
C GLU A 586 24.56 1.14 3.84
N VAL A 587 25.83 1.55 3.79
CA VAL A 587 26.51 1.97 2.55
C VAL A 587 27.60 0.97 2.22
N LYS A 588 27.56 0.42 1.00
CA LYS A 588 28.64 -0.41 0.44
C LYS A 588 29.26 0.28 -0.75
N ILE A 589 30.58 0.29 -0.79
CA ILE A 589 31.36 0.93 -1.86
C ILE A 589 32.24 -0.14 -2.50
N ILE A 590 32.13 -0.26 -3.82
CA ILE A 590 32.95 -1.11 -4.67
C ILE A 590 33.81 -0.18 -5.53
N SER A 591 35.12 -0.36 -5.50
CA SER A 591 36.01 0.27 -6.46
C SER A 591 36.50 -0.79 -7.42
N TYR A 592 36.37 -0.60 -8.73
CA TYR A 592 36.83 -1.56 -9.72
C TYR A 592 37.45 -0.83 -10.91
N THR A 593 38.26 -1.54 -11.68
CA THR A 593 39.02 -0.94 -12.78
C THR A 593 38.67 -1.57 -14.12
N MET A 594 38.50 -0.70 -15.11
CA MET A 594 38.28 -1.08 -16.51
C MET A 594 39.41 -0.53 -17.37
N LEU A 595 40.03 -1.39 -18.16
CA LEU A 595 41.09 -1.04 -19.08
C LEU A 595 40.51 -0.61 -20.42
N VAL A 596 40.95 0.53 -20.91
CA VAL A 596 40.55 1.02 -22.24
C VAL A 596 41.20 0.15 -23.32
N SER A 597 40.36 -0.45 -24.16
CA SER A 597 40.75 -1.37 -25.22
C SER A 597 41.64 -0.70 -26.27
N ASP A 598 42.56 -1.46 -26.86
CA ASP A 598 43.42 -1.02 -27.96
C ASP A 598 42.86 -1.37 -29.34
N SER A 599 41.64 -1.88 -29.39
CA SER A 599 41.03 -2.43 -30.61
C SER A 599 40.03 -1.47 -31.30
N PHE A 600 39.60 -0.39 -30.65
CA PHE A 600 38.64 0.55 -31.24
C PHE A 600 39.30 1.54 -32.23
N PRO A 601 38.64 1.93 -33.34
CA PRO A 601 39.28 2.76 -34.38
C PRO A 601 39.69 4.15 -33.89
N PRO A 602 40.70 4.80 -34.49
CA PRO A 602 41.08 6.17 -34.11
C PRO A 602 39.92 7.17 -34.22
N GLY A 603 39.73 7.98 -33.19
CA GLY A 603 38.59 8.90 -33.03
C GLY A 603 38.21 9.11 -31.56
N GLY A 604 37.21 9.95 -31.32
CA GLY A 604 36.60 10.15 -30.00
C GLY A 604 35.27 9.40 -29.88
N TYR A 605 35.07 8.67 -28.79
CA TYR A 605 33.87 7.85 -28.54
C TYR A 605 33.36 8.09 -27.13
N ILE A 606 32.05 8.33 -27.00
CA ILE A 606 31.38 8.31 -25.69
C ILE A 606 31.03 6.85 -25.42
N VAL A 607 31.51 6.34 -24.29
CA VAL A 607 31.28 4.97 -23.86
C VAL A 607 30.51 5.01 -22.56
N SER A 608 29.34 4.38 -22.55
CA SER A 608 28.54 4.19 -21.34
C SER A 608 28.96 2.90 -20.63
N ASN A 609 28.82 2.95 -19.32
CA ASN A 609 28.90 1.84 -18.41
C ASN A 609 27.62 1.85 -17.58
N GLU A 610 26.91 0.73 -17.55
CA GLU A 610 25.55 0.67 -17.02
C GLU A 610 25.50 -0.33 -15.88
N SER A 611 25.06 0.12 -14.70
CA SER A 611 24.95 -0.69 -13.50
C SER A 611 23.50 -0.77 -13.07
N SER A 612 23.07 -1.94 -12.60
CA SER A 612 21.74 -2.17 -12.04
C SER A 612 21.82 -3.02 -10.77
N ALA A 613 20.99 -2.73 -9.78
CA ALA A 613 20.86 -3.52 -8.57
C ALA A 613 19.59 -4.38 -8.58
N SER A 614 19.65 -5.51 -7.86
CA SER A 614 18.53 -6.42 -7.60
C SER A 614 18.65 -6.99 -6.19
N LEU A 615 17.53 -7.37 -5.59
CA LEU A 615 17.42 -7.96 -4.26
C LEU A 615 16.32 -9.02 -4.26
N LEU A 616 16.18 -9.75 -3.15
CA LEU A 616 15.15 -10.77 -2.99
C LEU A 616 13.77 -10.16 -2.72
N GLU A 617 13.69 -9.16 -1.84
CA GLU A 617 12.44 -8.50 -1.46
C GLU A 617 11.98 -7.47 -2.51
N PRO A 618 10.69 -7.09 -2.53
CA PRO A 618 10.22 -5.96 -3.31
C PRO A 618 10.89 -4.63 -2.88
N ASP A 619 11.45 -3.91 -3.85
CA ASP A 619 12.07 -2.60 -3.63
C ASP A 619 11.03 -1.47 -3.61
N ALA A 620 11.16 -0.53 -2.68
CA ALA A 620 10.29 0.65 -2.59
C ALA A 620 10.42 1.60 -3.79
N SER A 621 11.57 1.62 -4.46
CA SER A 621 11.83 2.41 -5.65
C SER A 621 12.73 1.63 -6.60
N THR A 622 12.15 1.12 -7.69
CA THR A 622 12.95 0.47 -8.73
C THR A 622 13.68 1.47 -9.64
N ALA A 623 13.38 2.78 -9.53
CA ALA A 623 13.91 3.81 -10.42
C ALA A 623 15.37 4.21 -10.08
N ASP A 624 15.77 4.10 -8.83
CA ASP A 624 17.13 4.37 -8.34
C ASP A 624 18.01 3.13 -8.22
N ASN A 625 17.51 2.00 -8.69
CA ASN A 625 18.25 0.75 -8.85
C ASN A 625 19.09 0.71 -10.14
N PHE A 626 19.19 1.81 -10.89
CA PHE A 626 19.94 1.89 -12.15
C PHE A 626 20.86 3.12 -12.19
N GLU A 627 22.04 2.94 -12.77
CA GLU A 627 23.02 4.00 -12.97
C GLU A 627 23.72 3.88 -14.33
N ARG A 628 24.00 5.01 -14.97
CA ARG A 628 24.75 5.08 -16.23
C ARG A 628 25.87 6.11 -16.14
N THR A 629 27.10 5.63 -16.05
CA THR A 629 28.29 6.48 -16.14
C THR A 629 28.82 6.52 -17.57
N SER A 630 29.07 7.71 -18.10
CA SER A 630 29.63 7.88 -19.46
C SER A 630 31.01 8.51 -19.44
N VAL A 631 31.90 8.05 -20.32
CA VAL A 631 33.27 8.56 -20.45
C VAL A 631 33.64 8.79 -21.92
N LEU A 632 34.37 9.87 -22.19
CA LEU A 632 34.92 10.14 -23.52
C LEU A 632 36.29 9.48 -23.68
N LEU A 633 36.39 8.50 -24.57
CA LEU A 633 37.63 7.85 -24.95
C LEU A 633 38.21 8.49 -26.21
N TYR A 634 39.53 8.60 -26.29
CA TYR A 634 40.21 9.14 -27.47
C TYR A 634 41.36 8.22 -27.91
N ARG A 635 41.35 7.81 -29.18
CA ARG A 635 42.49 7.13 -29.80
C ARG A 635 43.12 7.99 -30.89
N PRO A 636 44.38 8.43 -30.73
CA PRO A 636 45.10 9.15 -31.78
C PRO A 636 45.38 8.23 -32.98
N ARG A 637 45.37 8.78 -34.19
CA ARG A 637 45.87 8.07 -35.40
C ARG A 637 47.39 7.99 -35.33
N GLU A 638 47.97 6.81 -35.58
CA GLU A 638 49.42 6.66 -35.72
C GLU A 638 49.95 7.58 -36.83
N ALA A 639 50.76 8.57 -36.47
CA ALA A 639 51.37 9.49 -37.40
C ALA A 639 52.72 8.95 -37.86
N ASN A 640 52.85 8.62 -39.15
CA ASN A 640 54.15 8.64 -39.82
C ASN A 640 54.61 10.11 -39.90
N ILE A 641 55.66 10.42 -39.15
CA ILE A 641 56.09 11.76 -38.77
C ILE A 641 56.65 12.53 -39.97
N MET A 642 56.13 13.73 -40.24
CA MET A 642 56.92 14.88 -40.71
C MET A 642 56.43 16.11 -39.94
N ASN A 643 57.39 16.79 -39.30
CA ASN A 643 57.18 17.76 -38.24
C ASN A 643 56.79 19.13 -38.81
N TYR A 644 55.49 19.43 -38.79
CA TYR A 644 54.97 20.81 -38.78
C TYR A 644 54.30 21.01 -37.42
N GLY A 645 54.55 22.15 -36.76
CA GLY A 645 54.01 22.43 -35.41
C GLY A 645 52.51 22.13 -35.37
N LEU A 646 52.10 21.20 -34.52
CA LEU A 646 50.70 20.81 -34.40
C LEU A 646 49.93 21.93 -33.67
N PRO A 647 48.75 22.33 -34.16
CA PRO A 647 47.81 23.20 -33.45
C PRO A 647 47.56 22.74 -32.00
N ASP A 648 47.57 23.68 -31.06
CA ASP A 648 47.24 23.46 -29.65
C ASP A 648 46.07 24.36 -29.28
N PHE A 649 44.85 23.82 -29.41
CA PHE A 649 43.65 24.59 -29.13
C PHE A 649 43.26 24.52 -27.66
N LYS A 650 42.82 25.65 -27.12
CA LYS A 650 42.17 25.74 -25.80
C LYS A 650 40.88 26.53 -25.94
N MET A 651 39.81 26.03 -25.34
CA MET A 651 38.53 26.73 -25.33
C MET A 651 38.05 26.96 -23.90
N THR A 652 37.55 28.16 -23.64
CA THR A 652 36.78 28.48 -22.43
C THR A 652 35.41 29.01 -22.83
N LYS A 653 34.43 28.76 -21.96
CA LYS A 653 33.07 29.24 -22.13
C LYS A 653 32.57 29.78 -20.79
N THR A 654 32.07 31.00 -20.81
CA THR A 654 31.54 31.67 -19.62
C THR A 654 30.18 32.27 -19.92
N ASN A 655 29.41 32.51 -18.87
CA ASN A 655 28.13 33.20 -18.94
C ASN A 655 28.07 34.29 -17.87
N ASN A 656 27.17 35.27 -18.04
CA ASN A 656 27.01 36.39 -17.11
C ASN A 656 25.95 36.15 -16.01
N ALA A 657 25.33 34.97 -15.94
CA ALA A 657 24.36 34.66 -14.90
C ALA A 657 25.10 34.43 -13.58
N THR A 658 24.69 35.15 -12.53
CA THR A 658 25.40 35.13 -11.25
C THR A 658 24.99 33.95 -10.35
N THR A 659 23.83 33.33 -10.59
CA THR A 659 23.35 32.12 -9.88
C THR A 659 22.20 31.42 -10.61
N SER A 660 21.18 32.14 -11.07
CA SER A 660 20.01 31.57 -11.77
C SER A 660 19.33 32.56 -12.70
N VAL A 661 18.52 32.06 -13.64
CA VAL A 661 17.83 32.83 -14.69
C VAL A 661 16.39 32.38 -14.79
N TYR A 662 15.42 33.29 -14.91
CA TYR A 662 14.01 32.90 -15.07
C TYR A 662 13.71 32.46 -16.50
N ALA A 663 12.73 31.55 -16.69
CA ALA A 663 12.17 31.27 -18.01
C ALA A 663 11.69 32.58 -18.68
N GLY A 664 12.11 32.85 -19.92
CA GLY A 664 11.95 34.15 -20.60
C GLY A 664 13.11 35.15 -20.38
N GLY A 665 14.10 34.82 -19.56
CA GLY A 665 15.29 35.63 -19.31
C GLY A 665 16.33 35.54 -20.44
N LYS A 666 17.33 36.43 -20.40
CA LYS A 666 18.44 36.48 -21.37
C LYS A 666 19.76 36.21 -20.68
N VAL A 667 20.61 35.43 -21.33
CA VAL A 667 21.95 35.06 -20.85
C VAL A 667 22.97 35.41 -21.91
N ASP A 668 23.99 36.16 -21.54
CA ASP A 668 25.12 36.46 -22.43
C ASP A 668 26.21 35.41 -22.22
N TYR A 669 26.56 34.73 -23.30
CA TYR A 669 27.65 33.77 -23.35
C TYR A 669 28.86 34.35 -24.06
N GLU A 670 30.05 34.04 -23.54
CA GLU A 670 31.34 34.29 -24.18
C GLU A 670 32.07 32.96 -24.38
N ILE A 671 32.54 32.70 -25.60
CA ILE A 671 33.41 31.58 -25.94
C ILE A 671 34.74 32.17 -26.41
N VAL A 672 35.84 31.74 -25.79
CA VAL A 672 37.20 32.11 -26.19
C VAL A 672 37.92 30.85 -26.66
N LEU A 673 38.37 30.85 -27.91
CA LEU A 673 39.14 29.78 -28.52
C LEU A 673 40.54 30.31 -28.86
N GLU A 674 41.58 29.74 -28.25
CA GLU A 674 42.98 30.11 -28.45
C GLU A 674 43.71 28.98 -29.16
N ASN A 675 44.56 29.30 -30.14
CA ASN A 675 45.56 28.37 -30.69
C ASN A 675 46.95 28.74 -30.16
N ASN A 676 47.39 28.09 -29.09
CA ASN A 676 48.63 28.39 -28.37
C ASN A 676 49.90 27.81 -29.04
N SER A 677 49.85 27.59 -30.34
CA SER A 677 50.95 27.02 -31.12
C SER A 677 51.11 27.74 -32.46
N SER A 678 52.19 27.44 -33.18
CA SER A 678 52.39 27.93 -34.57
C SER A 678 51.62 27.15 -35.65
N GLY A 679 50.91 26.08 -35.27
CA GLY A 679 50.15 25.22 -36.19
C GLY A 679 48.88 25.90 -36.71
N ARG A 680 48.34 25.42 -37.84
CA ARG A 680 47.08 25.93 -38.42
C ARG A 680 46.00 24.86 -38.47
N ALA A 681 44.75 25.25 -38.25
CA ALA A 681 43.59 24.42 -38.55
C ALA A 681 42.78 25.02 -39.69
N TYR A 682 42.40 24.19 -40.65
CA TYR A 682 41.62 24.57 -41.83
C TYR A 682 40.15 24.20 -41.62
N SER A 683 39.24 24.88 -42.34
CA SER A 683 37.80 24.55 -42.36
C SER A 683 37.21 24.35 -40.95
N ALA A 684 37.57 25.24 -40.03
CA ALA A 684 37.21 25.18 -38.64
C ALA A 684 35.72 25.51 -38.42
N ASN A 685 35.08 24.77 -37.53
CA ASN A 685 33.67 24.90 -37.21
C ASN A 685 33.46 24.79 -35.70
N LEU A 686 32.64 25.69 -35.15
CA LEU A 686 32.27 25.71 -33.74
C LEU A 686 30.75 25.56 -33.62
N GLU A 687 30.32 24.51 -32.95
CA GLU A 687 28.92 24.17 -32.69
C GLU A 687 28.63 24.36 -31.20
N ASP A 688 27.52 24.99 -30.86
CA ASP A 688 27.10 25.20 -29.47
C ASP A 688 25.66 24.73 -29.30
N LYS A 689 25.43 23.85 -28.32
CA LYS A 689 24.13 23.20 -28.08
C LYS A 689 23.72 23.34 -26.63
N LEU A 690 22.49 23.78 -26.39
CA LEU A 690 21.89 23.85 -25.06
C LEU A 690 21.10 22.56 -24.78
N TYR A 691 21.29 21.95 -23.63
CA TYR A 691 20.54 20.77 -23.18
C TYR A 691 19.83 21.05 -21.86
N PHE A 692 18.67 20.44 -21.67
CA PHE A 692 18.00 20.33 -20.38
C PHE A 692 18.47 19.05 -19.67
N GLU A 693 18.52 19.08 -18.35
CA GLU A 693 18.92 17.94 -17.52
C GLU A 693 18.11 16.67 -17.84
N GLY A 694 18.81 15.58 -18.18
CA GLY A 694 18.22 14.29 -18.55
C GLY A 694 17.79 14.14 -20.01
N ASP A 695 17.77 15.22 -20.82
CA ASP A 695 17.34 15.16 -22.22
C ASP A 695 18.50 14.84 -23.20
N GLU A 696 18.25 13.96 -24.18
CA GLU A 696 19.22 13.63 -25.25
C GLU A 696 19.21 14.65 -26.42
N ASN A 697 18.12 15.41 -26.59
CA ASN A 697 17.96 16.36 -27.69
C ASN A 697 18.26 17.81 -27.25
N PRO A 698 19.03 18.58 -28.05
CA PRO A 698 19.33 19.96 -27.70
C PRO A 698 18.09 20.85 -27.86
N VAL A 699 17.88 21.76 -26.91
CA VAL A 699 16.78 22.74 -26.91
C VAL A 699 17.10 23.99 -27.74
N ASP A 700 18.38 24.31 -27.94
CA ASP A 700 18.86 25.34 -28.88
C ASP A 700 20.20 24.92 -29.48
N GLN A 701 20.50 25.38 -30.69
CA GLN A 701 21.74 25.11 -31.39
C GLN A 701 22.23 26.32 -32.20
N LYS A 702 23.52 26.64 -32.06
CA LYS A 702 24.23 27.64 -32.88
C LYS A 702 25.46 27.03 -33.53
N ASN A 703 25.81 27.53 -34.71
CA ASN A 703 26.97 27.05 -35.46
C ASN A 703 27.71 28.20 -36.13
N TRP A 704 29.04 28.22 -36.02
CA TRP A 704 29.92 29.21 -36.63
C TRP A 704 31.00 28.53 -37.47
N SER A 705 31.10 28.92 -38.74
CA SER A 705 32.20 28.54 -39.62
C SER A 705 33.34 29.55 -39.44
N LEU A 706 34.47 29.09 -38.90
CA LEU A 706 35.64 29.90 -38.54
C LEU A 706 36.76 29.86 -39.58
N ASP A 707 36.58 29.11 -40.67
CA ASP A 707 37.55 28.98 -41.76
C ASP A 707 38.95 28.54 -41.27
N THR A 708 40.04 29.22 -41.62
CA THR A 708 41.39 28.83 -41.21
C THR A 708 41.82 29.59 -39.98
N ILE A 709 42.12 28.87 -38.89
CA ILE A 709 42.68 29.44 -37.66
C ILE A 709 44.19 29.27 -37.70
N TYR A 710 44.91 30.39 -37.63
CA TYR A 710 46.35 30.49 -37.64
C TYR A 710 46.95 30.24 -36.25
N GLY A 711 48.26 30.07 -36.24
CA GLY A 711 49.00 29.93 -34.99
C GLY A 711 49.01 31.22 -34.18
N ASP A 712 48.97 31.09 -32.87
CA ASP A 712 48.87 32.18 -31.88
C ASP A 712 47.62 33.08 -32.07
N GLU A 713 46.58 32.55 -32.72
CA GLU A 713 45.31 33.26 -32.96
C GLU A 713 44.29 32.99 -31.84
N GLU A 714 43.60 34.05 -31.40
CA GLU A 714 42.48 33.99 -30.44
C GLU A 714 41.19 34.42 -31.15
N ILE A 715 40.15 33.60 -31.02
CA ILE A 715 38.81 33.88 -31.50
C ILE A 715 37.88 34.00 -30.31
N LYS A 716 37.27 35.18 -30.17
CA LYS A 716 36.25 35.46 -29.15
C LYS A 716 34.88 35.61 -29.79
N ILE A 717 33.92 34.79 -29.37
CA ILE A 717 32.52 34.81 -29.81
C ILE A 717 31.65 35.18 -28.62
N THR A 718 30.87 36.25 -28.74
CA THR A 718 29.89 36.65 -27.75
C THR A 718 28.49 36.63 -28.36
N TYR A 719 27.51 36.08 -27.62
CA TYR A 719 26.12 36.06 -28.06
C TYR A 719 25.17 36.01 -26.87
N THR A 720 23.98 36.57 -27.07
CA THR A 720 22.88 36.50 -26.10
C THR A 720 21.94 35.37 -26.49
N LEU A 721 21.60 34.51 -25.53
CA LEU A 721 20.58 33.47 -25.66
C LEU A 721 19.34 33.86 -24.84
N GLU A 722 18.16 33.80 -25.45
CA GLU A 722 16.88 34.03 -24.77
C GLU A 722 16.27 32.67 -24.40
N ILE A 723 16.03 32.45 -23.11
CA ILE A 723 15.45 31.21 -22.60
C ILE A 723 13.95 31.21 -22.91
N PRO A 724 13.38 30.14 -23.51
CA PRO A 724 11.95 30.09 -23.80
C PRO A 724 11.10 30.33 -22.54
N LYS A 725 9.98 31.06 -22.66
CA LYS A 725 9.04 31.27 -21.55
C LYS A 725 8.40 29.97 -21.03
N THR A 726 8.39 28.93 -21.87
CA THR A 726 7.90 27.58 -21.56
C THR A 726 9.00 26.64 -21.07
N ALA A 727 10.22 27.14 -20.82
CA ALA A 727 11.33 26.32 -20.35
C ALA A 727 10.98 25.70 -18.99
N LYS A 728 11.19 24.38 -18.87
CA LYS A 728 11.04 23.66 -17.60
C LYS A 728 12.06 24.21 -16.58
N PRO A 729 11.69 24.40 -15.30
CA PRO A 729 12.66 24.72 -14.26
C PRO A 729 13.68 23.57 -14.11
N GLY A 730 14.95 23.91 -13.90
CA GLY A 730 16.04 22.93 -13.73
C GLY A 730 17.34 23.39 -14.36
N THR A 731 18.33 22.49 -14.41
CA THR A 731 19.67 22.81 -14.90
C THR A 731 19.71 22.76 -16.43
N TYR A 732 20.22 23.82 -17.05
CA TYR A 732 20.53 23.84 -18.49
C TYR A 732 22.03 23.93 -18.70
N THR A 733 22.57 23.01 -19.51
CA THR A 733 24.00 22.96 -19.83
C THR A 733 24.23 23.31 -21.29
N ASN A 734 24.99 24.38 -21.52
CA ASN A 734 25.33 24.84 -22.87
C ASN A 734 26.74 24.35 -23.24
N LYS A 735 26.82 23.45 -24.21
CA LYS A 735 28.04 22.74 -24.61
C LYS A 735 28.53 23.25 -25.96
N ALA A 736 29.69 23.89 -25.96
CA ALA A 736 30.42 24.31 -27.16
C ALA A 736 31.42 23.23 -27.58
N LYS A 737 31.47 22.96 -28.88
CA LYS A 737 32.36 22.00 -29.52
C LYS A 737 33.03 22.66 -30.71
N PHE A 738 34.35 22.76 -30.65
CA PHE A 738 35.17 23.11 -31.79
C PHE A 738 35.61 21.87 -32.56
N SER A 739 35.72 22.03 -33.87
CA SER A 739 36.33 21.06 -34.78
C SER A 739 37.17 21.80 -35.82
N GLY A 740 38.43 21.40 -36.00
CA GLY A 740 39.35 21.96 -36.98
C GLY A 740 40.02 20.86 -37.80
N LYS A 741 40.25 21.11 -39.10
CA LYS A 741 40.90 20.15 -40.01
C LYS A 741 42.40 20.41 -40.16
N ASP A 742 43.15 19.37 -40.51
CA ASP A 742 44.55 19.49 -40.91
C ASP A 742 44.71 19.90 -42.39
N GLU A 743 45.95 20.04 -42.85
CA GLU A 743 46.32 20.36 -44.24
C GLU A 743 45.83 19.35 -45.29
N ARG A 744 45.30 18.19 -44.84
CA ARG A 744 44.75 17.14 -45.70
C ARG A 744 43.21 17.12 -45.65
N GLU A 745 42.58 18.18 -45.15
CA GLU A 745 41.13 18.30 -45.02
C GLU A 745 40.49 17.21 -44.14
N VAL A 746 41.23 16.69 -43.16
CA VAL A 746 40.72 15.74 -42.17
C VAL A 746 40.52 16.45 -40.84
N VAL A 747 39.34 16.33 -40.24
CA VAL A 747 39.08 16.89 -38.90
C VAL A 747 40.00 16.22 -37.88
N ARG A 748 40.86 16.99 -37.22
CA ARG A 748 41.90 16.49 -36.30
C ARG A 748 41.93 17.17 -34.94
N TYR A 749 41.38 18.36 -34.84
CA TYR A 749 41.46 19.17 -33.64
C TYR A 749 40.08 19.36 -33.08
N PHE A 750 39.87 18.99 -31.82
CA PHE A 750 38.61 19.16 -31.14
C PHE A 750 38.88 19.63 -29.73
N VAL A 751 38.18 20.68 -29.32
CA VAL A 751 38.12 21.11 -27.93
C VAL A 751 36.67 21.44 -27.61
N PHE A 752 36.31 21.23 -26.36
CA PHE A 752 34.98 21.52 -25.86
C PHE A 752 35.09 22.44 -24.65
N ALA A 753 34.05 23.22 -24.44
CA ALA A 753 33.85 23.98 -23.22
C ALA A 753 32.35 24.02 -22.94
N GLU A 754 31.98 23.98 -21.68
CA GLU A 754 30.58 24.02 -21.27
C GLU A 754 30.36 25.06 -20.19
N SER A 755 29.11 25.49 -20.08
CA SER A 755 28.69 26.45 -19.07
C SER A 755 27.23 26.18 -18.73
N SER A 756 26.95 25.98 -17.45
CA SER A 756 25.61 25.67 -16.96
C SER A 756 24.97 26.89 -16.31
N ILE A 757 23.65 26.93 -16.38
CA ILE A 757 22.79 27.90 -15.67
C ILE A 757 21.63 27.14 -15.03
N GLU A 758 21.16 27.63 -13.89
CA GLU A 758 19.91 27.15 -13.28
C GLU A 758 18.76 28.01 -13.80
N VAL A 759 17.72 27.37 -14.37
CA VAL A 759 16.53 28.05 -14.84
C VAL A 759 15.40 27.89 -13.82
N LEU A 760 14.85 29.01 -13.35
CA LEU A 760 13.73 29.04 -12.43
C LEU A 760 12.40 29.22 -13.17
N ALA A 761 11.31 28.75 -12.56
CA ALA A 761 9.95 28.94 -13.06
C ALA A 761 9.67 30.42 -13.37
N PRO A 762 8.90 30.75 -14.43
CA PRO A 762 8.67 32.13 -14.84
C PRO A 762 8.10 32.97 -13.68
N LEU A 763 8.60 34.20 -13.53
CA LEU A 763 8.08 35.15 -12.55
C LEU A 763 6.56 35.33 -12.79
N PRO A 764 5.70 35.26 -11.75
CA PRO A 764 4.28 35.51 -11.92
C PRO A 764 4.08 36.95 -12.43
N GLU A 765 3.39 37.11 -13.56
CA GLU A 765 3.01 38.44 -14.05
C GLU A 765 2.11 39.13 -13.00
N PRO A 766 2.25 40.47 -12.80
CA PRO A 766 1.39 41.20 -11.88
C PRO A 766 -0.07 41.08 -12.32
N THR A 767 -0.90 40.58 -11.42
CA THR A 767 -2.33 40.32 -11.61
C THR A 767 -3.08 41.61 -12.00
N PRO A 768 -3.81 41.63 -13.13
CA PRO A 768 -4.84 42.63 -13.34
C PRO A 768 -6.10 42.28 -12.54
N THR A 769 -6.70 43.29 -11.91
CA THR A 769 -8.01 43.29 -11.24
C THR A 769 -9.10 42.63 -12.11
N PRO A 770 -10.01 41.81 -11.55
CA PRO A 770 -10.88 40.95 -12.34
C PRO A 770 -12.04 41.72 -12.97
N THR A 771 -12.44 41.31 -14.17
CA THR A 771 -13.77 41.56 -14.78
C THR A 771 -14.14 40.32 -15.61
N PRO A 772 -15.40 39.89 -15.64
CA PRO A 772 -15.72 38.47 -15.68
C PRO A 772 -16.05 37.92 -17.09
N THR A 773 -15.84 36.62 -17.22
CA THR A 773 -16.47 35.66 -18.16
C THR A 773 -16.04 35.70 -19.63
N GLU A 774 -15.35 34.65 -20.08
CA GLU A 774 -15.80 33.82 -21.22
C GLU A 774 -15.08 32.46 -21.21
N ALA A 775 -15.82 31.41 -21.56
CA ALA A 775 -15.49 30.00 -21.38
C ALA A 775 -14.30 29.51 -22.24
N LEU A 776 -13.55 28.53 -21.72
CA LEU A 776 -12.64 27.68 -22.49
C LEU A 776 -13.20 26.25 -22.55
N PRO A 777 -12.92 25.52 -23.65
CA PRO A 777 -13.55 24.26 -24.00
C PRO A 777 -13.02 23.10 -23.17
N GLU A 778 -13.92 22.14 -22.98
CA GLU A 778 -13.77 20.85 -22.30
C GLU A 778 -12.65 20.02 -22.96
N SER A 779 -11.64 19.63 -22.18
CA SER A 779 -10.64 18.63 -22.56
C SER A 779 -11.10 17.26 -22.05
N GLU A 780 -11.39 16.39 -23.01
CA GLU A 780 -11.76 14.98 -22.92
C GLU A 780 -10.78 14.18 -22.04
N PRO A 781 -11.22 13.46 -20.99
CA PRO A 781 -10.41 12.43 -20.36
C PRO A 781 -10.45 11.15 -21.20
N GLU A 782 -9.28 10.61 -21.54
CA GLU A 782 -9.14 9.25 -22.07
C GLU A 782 -9.67 8.25 -21.03
N VAL A 783 -10.88 7.76 -21.28
CA VAL A 783 -11.45 6.60 -20.60
C VAL A 783 -10.72 5.36 -21.12
N LEU A 784 -9.88 4.75 -20.28
CA LEU A 784 -9.57 3.33 -20.45
C LEU A 784 -10.90 2.57 -20.32
N GLY A 785 -11.35 2.04 -21.44
CA GLY A 785 -12.61 1.31 -21.54
C GLY A 785 -12.58 0.04 -20.69
N ASP A 786 -13.12 0.14 -19.48
CA ASP A 786 -13.81 -0.99 -18.87
C ASP A 786 -15.13 -1.16 -19.61
N THR A 787 -15.10 -1.98 -20.66
CA THR A 787 -16.32 -2.44 -21.30
C THR A 787 -16.79 -3.70 -20.58
N THR A 788 -17.45 -3.53 -19.45
CA THR A 788 -18.56 -4.42 -19.08
C THR A 788 -19.69 -4.16 -20.07
N THR A 789 -19.59 -4.74 -21.27
CA THR A 789 -20.70 -4.74 -22.21
C THR A 789 -21.82 -5.56 -21.60
N VAL A 790 -22.91 -4.87 -21.22
CA VAL A 790 -24.21 -5.47 -20.93
C VAL A 790 -24.54 -6.45 -22.07
N PRO A 791 -24.77 -7.73 -21.79
CA PRO A 791 -25.09 -8.69 -22.83
C PRO A 791 -26.40 -8.28 -23.49
N THR A 792 -26.33 -7.99 -24.78
CA THR A 792 -27.52 -7.74 -25.59
C THR A 792 -28.11 -9.08 -26.03
N ILE A 793 -29.35 -9.10 -26.52
CA ILE A 793 -29.99 -10.29 -27.11
C ILE A 793 -29.09 -11.00 -28.15
N ASN A 794 -28.11 -10.29 -28.74
CA ASN A 794 -27.17 -10.85 -29.71
C ASN A 794 -26.00 -11.65 -29.09
N ASP A 795 -25.77 -11.55 -27.79
CA ASP A 795 -24.65 -12.21 -27.08
C ASP A 795 -25.05 -13.57 -26.50
N LEU A 796 -26.35 -13.87 -26.38
CA LEU A 796 -26.92 -15.13 -25.90
C LEU A 796 -26.33 -16.39 -26.56
N PRO A 797 -26.17 -16.47 -27.90
CA PRO A 797 -25.54 -17.63 -28.53
C PRO A 797 -24.08 -17.80 -28.14
N LYS A 798 -23.36 -16.69 -27.95
CA LYS A 798 -21.93 -16.68 -27.61
C LYS A 798 -21.71 -17.07 -26.14
N ILE A 799 -22.58 -16.61 -25.25
CA ILE A 799 -22.62 -17.00 -23.83
C ILE A 799 -22.92 -18.50 -23.71
N ILE A 800 -23.93 -19.00 -24.44
CA ILE A 800 -24.26 -20.44 -24.46
C ILE A 800 -23.08 -21.27 -25.01
N ASP A 801 -22.38 -20.81 -26.05
CA ASP A 801 -21.24 -21.53 -26.63
C ASP A 801 -19.98 -21.44 -25.76
N ASP A 802 -19.69 -20.30 -25.14
CA ASP A 802 -18.57 -20.13 -24.20
C ASP A 802 -18.79 -20.97 -22.93
N THR A 803 -20.03 -21.01 -22.41
CA THR A 803 -20.40 -21.89 -21.28
C THR A 803 -20.29 -23.37 -21.66
N LYS A 804 -20.73 -23.74 -22.87
CA LYS A 804 -20.57 -25.11 -23.40
C LYS A 804 -19.10 -25.49 -23.62
N THR A 805 -18.26 -24.53 -24.00
CA THR A 805 -16.80 -24.70 -24.14
C THR A 805 -16.13 -24.84 -22.77
N ARG A 806 -16.56 -24.09 -21.75
CA ARG A 806 -16.13 -24.26 -20.35
C ARG A 806 -16.47 -25.64 -19.80
N ILE A 807 -17.65 -26.17 -20.14
CA ILE A 807 -18.09 -27.52 -19.80
C ILE A 807 -17.25 -28.58 -20.53
N LEU A 808 -16.98 -28.40 -21.82
CA LEU A 808 -16.15 -29.34 -22.59
C LEU A 808 -14.70 -29.37 -22.06
N ASN A 809 -14.13 -28.23 -21.69
CA ASN A 809 -12.77 -28.16 -21.12
C ASN A 809 -12.69 -28.79 -19.71
N SER A 810 -13.72 -28.63 -18.88
CA SER A 810 -13.78 -29.26 -17.54
C SER A 810 -14.11 -30.75 -17.58
N ILE A 811 -14.73 -31.23 -18.67
CA ILE A 811 -14.92 -32.66 -18.94
C ILE A 811 -13.64 -33.29 -19.55
N ASP A 812 -12.88 -32.55 -20.37
CA ASP A 812 -11.61 -33.00 -20.97
C ASP A 812 -10.45 -33.08 -19.96
N GLU A 813 -10.53 -32.38 -18.81
CA GLU A 813 -9.61 -32.58 -17.67
C GLU A 813 -9.85 -33.89 -16.90
N ILE A 814 -10.98 -34.56 -17.14
CA ILE A 814 -11.25 -35.90 -16.62
C ILE A 814 -10.79 -36.91 -17.68
N SER A 815 -9.52 -37.32 -17.60
CA SER A 815 -8.99 -38.39 -18.45
C SER A 815 -9.84 -39.67 -18.33
N PRO A 816 -10.18 -40.37 -19.44
CA PRO A 816 -10.93 -41.63 -19.43
C PRO A 816 -10.26 -42.79 -18.66
N GLU A 817 -9.04 -42.61 -18.14
CA GLU A 817 -8.35 -43.61 -17.32
C GLU A 817 -8.82 -43.66 -15.85
N GLU A 818 -9.59 -42.69 -15.35
CA GLU A 818 -10.08 -42.71 -13.95
C GLU A 818 -11.42 -43.45 -13.74
N ILE A 819 -12.05 -43.97 -14.80
CA ILE A 819 -13.36 -44.66 -14.69
C ILE A 819 -13.22 -46.20 -14.71
N SER A 820 -12.01 -46.79 -14.78
CA SER A 820 -11.87 -48.27 -14.82
C SER A 820 -11.07 -48.95 -13.71
N ASP A 821 -10.68 -48.27 -12.63
CA ASP A 821 -9.97 -48.93 -11.51
C ASP A 821 -10.58 -48.58 -10.15
N SER A 822 -11.87 -48.90 -9.97
CA SER A 822 -12.55 -48.85 -8.68
C SER A 822 -12.24 -50.04 -7.75
N ASP A 823 -11.29 -50.90 -8.11
CA ASP A 823 -10.86 -52.03 -7.28
C ASP A 823 -9.33 -52.17 -7.32
N LYS A 824 -8.67 -51.51 -6.37
CA LYS A 824 -7.23 -51.58 -5.96
C LYS A 824 -6.39 -50.34 -6.31
N ILE A 825 -6.56 -49.29 -5.51
CA ILE A 825 -5.46 -48.34 -5.25
C ILE A 825 -4.83 -48.74 -3.91
N GLU A 826 -3.62 -49.31 -3.97
CA GLU A 826 -2.72 -49.31 -2.82
C GLU A 826 -2.31 -47.86 -2.56
N ILE A 827 -2.66 -47.36 -1.37
CA ILE A 827 -2.32 -46.03 -0.88
C ILE A 827 -0.78 -45.90 -0.85
N PRO A 828 -0.15 -44.99 -1.61
CA PRO A 828 1.26 -44.66 -1.38
C PRO A 828 1.38 -44.03 0.03
N PRO A 829 2.41 -44.39 0.82
CA PRO A 829 2.51 -43.91 2.19
C PRO A 829 2.57 -42.39 2.20
N ALA A 830 1.69 -41.77 2.99
CA ALA A 830 1.65 -40.33 3.21
C ALA A 830 3.05 -39.75 3.47
N PRO A 831 3.40 -38.57 2.91
CA PRO A 831 4.55 -37.83 3.39
C PRO A 831 4.37 -37.62 4.90
N ARG A 832 5.41 -37.99 5.65
CA ARG A 832 5.38 -38.07 7.13
C ARG A 832 4.84 -36.78 7.73
N ALA A 833 3.63 -36.83 8.27
CA ALA A 833 3.12 -35.82 9.18
C ALA A 833 4.13 -35.62 10.32
N PRO A 834 4.62 -34.40 10.59
CA PRO A 834 5.22 -34.13 11.88
C PRO A 834 4.13 -34.30 12.94
N ARG A 835 4.48 -35.04 13.99
CA ARG A 835 3.61 -35.60 15.02
C ARG A 835 2.57 -34.60 15.54
N PHE A 836 1.31 -34.88 15.22
CA PHE A 836 0.09 -34.18 15.69
C PHE A 836 -0.05 -34.09 17.22
N PHE A 837 0.74 -34.84 18.00
CA PHE A 837 0.76 -34.76 19.46
C PHE A 837 1.77 -33.75 20.04
N ALA A 838 2.67 -33.18 19.23
CA ALA A 838 3.52 -32.07 19.68
C ALA A 838 2.83 -30.70 19.53
N VAL A 839 1.72 -30.63 18.79
CA VAL A 839 1.00 -29.39 18.43
C VAL A 839 0.14 -28.89 19.59
N VAL A 840 -0.53 -29.79 20.31
CA VAL A 840 -1.26 -29.45 21.53
C VAL A 840 -0.29 -29.18 22.68
N ASP A 841 0.80 -29.94 22.77
CA ASP A 841 1.84 -29.74 23.79
C ASP A 841 2.65 -28.46 23.56
N SER A 842 2.84 -27.97 22.33
CA SER A 842 3.56 -26.70 22.09
C SER A 842 2.71 -25.48 22.43
N ILE A 843 1.40 -25.52 22.14
CA ILE A 843 0.45 -24.47 22.51
C ILE A 843 0.20 -24.49 24.03
N TRP A 844 0.09 -25.68 24.63
CA TRP A 844 0.02 -25.82 26.09
C TRP A 844 1.34 -25.48 26.79
N ASN A 845 2.50 -25.78 26.20
CA ASN A 845 3.79 -25.35 26.74
C ASN A 845 4.00 -23.84 26.56
N TRP A 846 3.37 -23.19 25.58
CA TRP A 846 3.35 -21.73 25.44
C TRP A 846 2.52 -21.09 26.57
N PHE A 847 1.31 -21.58 26.84
CA PHE A 847 0.53 -21.18 28.01
C PHE A 847 1.21 -21.56 29.36
N ALA A 848 1.84 -22.72 29.43
CA ALA A 848 2.51 -23.21 30.64
C ALA A 848 3.85 -22.51 30.89
N ALA A 849 4.60 -22.08 29.87
CA ALA A 849 5.84 -21.33 30.05
C ALA A 849 5.58 -19.95 30.70
N MET A 850 4.47 -19.29 30.32
CA MET A 850 3.99 -18.09 31.03
C MET A 850 3.67 -18.37 32.51
N ALA A 851 3.05 -19.51 32.81
CA ALA A 851 2.74 -19.92 34.20
C ALA A 851 3.97 -20.38 35.00
N THR A 852 4.98 -20.96 34.35
CA THR A 852 6.17 -21.53 35.01
C THR A 852 7.21 -20.46 35.32
N GLY A 853 7.31 -19.40 34.51
CA GLY A 853 8.09 -18.21 34.83
C GLY A 853 7.64 -17.53 36.13
N ALA A 854 6.33 -17.49 36.38
CA ALA A 854 5.75 -16.97 37.62
C ALA A 854 6.06 -17.87 38.85
N LEU A 855 6.11 -19.19 38.68
CA LEU A 855 6.44 -20.13 39.76
C LEU A 855 7.94 -20.17 40.11
N ALA A 856 8.83 -19.97 39.13
CA ALA A 856 10.27 -19.89 39.36
C ALA A 856 10.65 -18.64 40.17
N ALA A 857 9.98 -17.50 39.93
CA ALA A 857 10.15 -16.27 40.71
C ALA A 857 9.65 -16.41 42.16
N ILE A 858 8.61 -17.21 42.41
CA ILE A 858 8.11 -17.52 43.75
C ILE A 858 9.05 -18.49 44.50
N TYR A 859 9.69 -19.43 43.80
CA TYR A 859 10.60 -20.41 44.42
C TYR A 859 11.92 -19.77 44.90
N VAL A 860 12.43 -18.75 44.18
CA VAL A 860 13.66 -18.04 44.57
C VAL A 860 13.41 -17.10 45.77
N ARG A 861 12.24 -16.46 45.89
CA ARG A 861 11.92 -15.60 47.05
C ARG A 861 11.56 -16.35 48.35
N PHE A 862 11.24 -17.64 48.29
CA PHE A 862 10.96 -18.44 49.50
C PHE A 862 12.17 -19.24 50.03
N PHE A 863 13.27 -19.35 49.27
CA PHE A 863 14.45 -20.15 49.63
C PHE A 863 15.82 -19.45 49.50
N SER A 864 15.85 -18.11 49.39
CA SER A 864 17.07 -17.32 49.61
C SER A 864 16.96 -16.45 50.85
#